data_AF-A0A0D0DC35-F1
#
_entry.id   AF-A0A0D0DC35-F1
#
_cell.length_a   1.000
_cell.length_b   1.000
_cell.length_c   1.000
_cell.angle_alpha   90.00
_cell.angle_beta   90.00
_cell.angle_gamma   90.00
#
_symmetry.space_group_name_H-M   'P 1'
#
loop_
_entity.id
_entity.type
_entity.pdbx_description
1 polymer ?
#
loop_
_entity_poly.entity_id
_entity_poly.type
_entity_poly.pdbx_seq_one_letter_code
_entity_poly.pdbx_strand_id
1 'polypeptide(L)'
;MPVIQFAPFASLVQPAFWHELTRMKIDVLRLSDESLKVTGSYSVGRCIRDRETGQDIALGCNLSMGADAFERAPQMPTMSVLASGVFKNYNTIEDFKAADKAALFNDVANEMWSSAIDKRDSSKLTQFLLITFSDLKKYQYYYWFAFPAFVAKPPWEISESGWKGVDEQLSTAQLESIFNSLHAETRPFFFVQVTSDTAQVHSIDQAETLFSSTMTQSVIVGFLDPSASPENPGWPLRNLLAYLHALYSTQTSSLNVICWRDSEIPTHGRAWKSRFGVVTSAGGKPNVKPTAVGWERHPTTNKLSARMADLAPMMDPTRLADQAVDLNLKLMRWRILPSLDLEKIASTKCLLLGAGTLGCYVSRTLMGWGVRNITFVDSARVSFSNPVRQPLFEFEDCLNGGKPKASCAAERLKKIFPGINANGFNLSIPMPGHPIPATSVEQAKKDVEQLEELFDRHDAIFLLMDSRESRWLPTVLGAAKGKIVLNAALGFDTYLVMRHGGRASTSTGTRLGCYYCNDIVAPTDSLTDRTLDQMCTVTRPGLASIASSMAVELLVSVLQHPEGLYSPPPPPQTDRTHADPSESGSVLGLVPHQLRGFLPQFRNLLVTGAAYDKCTGCSETVLKAYEEQGFPMLLRAFNETGYLEALTGLDKLYDEGNAALESVDWEDEDGNDM
;
A
#
# COMPACT_ATOMS: atom_id res chain seq x y z
N MET A 1 43.72 -21.23 29.19
CA MET A 1 43.33 -21.34 27.77
C MET A 1 42.22 -20.31 27.50
N PRO A 2 41.95 -19.86 26.26
CA PRO A 2 40.87 -18.89 26.01
C PRO A 2 39.48 -19.49 26.28
N VAL A 3 38.56 -18.68 26.82
CA VAL A 3 37.16 -19.08 27.07
C VAL A 3 36.40 -19.18 25.75
N ILE A 4 35.60 -20.24 25.59
CA ILE A 4 34.81 -20.47 24.38
C ILE A 4 33.69 -19.43 24.27
N GLN A 5 33.65 -18.73 23.14
CA GLN A 5 32.52 -17.90 22.73
C GLN A 5 31.60 -18.68 21.80
N PHE A 6 30.30 -18.39 21.86
CA PHE A 6 29.27 -19.13 21.12
C PHE A 6 28.42 -18.16 20.31
N ALA A 7 28.14 -18.51 19.06
CA ALA A 7 27.22 -17.76 18.22
C ALA A 7 25.78 -17.99 18.70
N PRO A 8 25.04 -16.94 19.08
CA PRO A 8 23.66 -17.08 19.56
C PRO A 8 22.70 -17.48 18.44
N PHE A 9 21.68 -18.27 18.79
CA PHE A 9 20.56 -18.48 17.88
C PHE A 9 19.80 -17.17 17.63
N ALA A 10 19.43 -16.96 16.37
CA ALA A 10 18.50 -15.94 15.96
C ALA A 10 17.24 -16.58 15.37
N SER A 11 16.07 -15.99 15.63
CA SER A 11 14.80 -16.44 15.07
C SER A 11 14.60 -15.93 13.65
N LEU A 12 14.15 -16.81 12.75
CA LEU A 12 13.74 -16.50 11.38
C LEU A 12 12.29 -16.97 11.19
N VAL A 13 11.34 -16.05 11.35
CA VAL A 13 9.91 -16.38 11.27
C VAL A 13 9.36 -16.03 9.89
N GLN A 14 8.84 -17.02 9.16
CA GLN A 14 8.27 -16.82 7.83
C GLN A 14 6.86 -16.21 7.91
N PRO A 15 6.42 -15.43 6.90
CA PRO A 15 5.04 -14.91 6.83
C PRO A 15 3.96 -15.98 7.02
N ALA A 16 4.18 -17.18 6.49
CA ALA A 16 3.26 -18.31 6.59
C ALA A 16 2.98 -18.74 8.05
N PHE A 17 3.95 -18.60 8.95
CA PHE A 17 3.74 -18.86 10.39
C PHE A 17 2.67 -17.93 10.98
N TRP A 18 2.70 -16.65 10.62
CA TRP A 18 1.78 -15.66 11.16
C TRP A 18 0.36 -15.82 10.60
N HIS A 19 0.23 -16.18 9.32
CA HIS A 19 -1.05 -16.58 8.74
C HIS A 19 -1.67 -17.75 9.51
N GLU A 20 -0.86 -18.78 9.78
CA GLU A 20 -1.31 -19.96 10.51
C GLU A 20 -1.65 -19.61 11.96
N LEU A 21 -0.86 -18.77 12.62
CA LEU A 21 -1.16 -18.28 13.96
C LEU A 21 -2.49 -17.52 14.01
N THR A 22 -2.80 -16.70 13.00
CA THR A 22 -4.09 -16.01 12.92
C THR A 22 -5.25 -16.99 12.78
N ARG A 23 -5.14 -17.99 11.89
CA ARG A 23 -6.12 -19.06 11.75
C ARG A 23 -6.32 -19.81 13.07
N MET A 24 -5.22 -20.27 13.68
CA MET A 24 -5.22 -20.96 14.97
C MET A 24 -5.84 -20.11 16.07
N LYS A 25 -5.57 -18.79 16.08
CA LYS A 25 -6.11 -17.90 17.12
C LYS A 25 -7.62 -17.71 17.00
N ILE A 26 -8.12 -17.55 15.78
CA ILE A 26 -9.55 -17.32 15.51
C ILE A 26 -10.35 -18.62 15.68
N ASP A 27 -9.89 -19.70 15.06
CA ASP A 27 -10.71 -20.90 14.88
C ASP A 27 -10.54 -21.90 16.03
N VAL A 28 -9.32 -22.03 16.57
CA VAL A 28 -8.94 -23.09 17.51
C VAL A 28 -8.79 -22.57 18.93
N LEU A 29 -7.87 -21.64 19.17
CA LEU A 29 -7.48 -21.20 20.51
C LEU A 29 -8.52 -20.26 21.13
N ARG A 30 -9.14 -19.39 20.33
CA ARG A 30 -10.13 -18.41 20.80
C ARG A 30 -9.57 -17.63 22.01
N LEU A 31 -10.19 -17.77 23.18
CA LEU A 31 -9.79 -17.12 24.42
C LEU A 31 -8.72 -17.89 25.23
N SER A 32 -8.37 -19.11 24.83
CA SER A 32 -7.33 -19.89 25.52
C SER A 32 -5.98 -19.18 25.44
N ASP A 33 -5.31 -19.13 26.58
CA ASP A 33 -3.93 -18.66 26.80
C ASP A 33 -2.99 -19.81 27.23
N GLU A 34 -3.44 -21.05 27.05
CA GLU A 34 -2.66 -22.25 27.33
C GLU A 34 -1.40 -22.31 26.46
N SER A 35 -0.35 -22.93 27.02
CA SER A 35 0.89 -23.13 26.28
C SER A 35 0.78 -24.33 25.35
N LEU A 36 1.13 -24.13 24.08
CA LEU A 36 1.16 -25.17 23.06
C LEU A 36 2.58 -25.65 22.81
N LYS A 37 2.69 -26.81 22.19
CA LYS A 37 3.94 -27.26 21.56
C LYS A 37 3.97 -26.80 20.12
N VAL A 38 5.08 -26.22 19.72
CA VAL A 38 5.38 -25.87 18.34
C VAL A 38 6.71 -26.50 17.93
N THR A 39 6.93 -26.61 16.64
CA THR A 39 8.17 -27.10 16.06
C THR A 39 8.84 -26.00 15.25
N GLY A 40 10.16 -25.99 15.28
CA GLY A 40 11.00 -25.16 14.42
C GLY A 40 12.14 -25.99 13.87
N SER A 41 12.87 -25.45 12.91
CA SER A 41 13.99 -26.16 12.29
C SER A 41 15.24 -25.31 12.18
N TYR A 42 16.40 -25.94 12.34
CA TYR A 42 17.67 -25.33 11.96
C TYR A 42 18.46 -26.30 11.09
N SER A 43 19.41 -25.78 10.33
CA SER A 43 20.33 -26.58 9.53
C SER A 43 21.76 -26.12 9.79
N VAL A 44 22.73 -26.82 9.18
CA VAL A 44 24.14 -26.43 9.27
C VAL A 44 24.38 -25.00 8.77
N GLY A 45 25.41 -24.36 9.33
CA GLY A 45 25.80 -22.99 8.99
C GLY A 45 26.07 -22.81 7.50
N ARG A 46 25.44 -21.79 6.90
CA ARG A 46 25.57 -21.49 5.47
C ARG A 46 26.44 -20.26 5.26
N CYS A 47 27.24 -20.27 4.19
CA CYS A 47 27.99 -19.10 3.73
C CYS A 47 27.57 -18.78 2.30
N ILE A 48 27.41 -17.50 1.98
CA ILE A 48 27.19 -17.01 0.62
C ILE A 48 28.45 -16.28 0.18
N ARG A 49 28.96 -16.63 -1.02
CA ARG A 49 30.06 -15.90 -1.60
C ARG A 49 29.58 -14.59 -2.19
N ASP A 50 30.14 -13.49 -1.72
CA ASP A 50 29.92 -12.18 -2.31
C ASP A 50 30.51 -12.13 -3.72
N ARG A 51 29.70 -11.71 -4.69
CA ARG A 51 30.10 -11.61 -6.10
C ARG A 51 31.07 -10.46 -6.34
N GLU A 52 31.03 -9.42 -5.50
CA GLU A 52 31.86 -8.22 -5.67
C GLU A 52 33.22 -8.39 -4.98
N THR A 53 33.24 -8.87 -3.74
CA THR A 53 34.49 -9.03 -2.96
C THR A 53 35.12 -10.42 -3.10
N GLY A 54 34.36 -11.41 -3.57
CA GLY A 54 34.82 -12.80 -3.68
C GLY A 54 34.98 -13.52 -2.33
N GLN A 55 34.64 -12.87 -1.21
CA GLN A 55 34.71 -13.42 0.15
C GLN A 55 33.44 -14.18 0.52
N ASP A 56 33.58 -15.18 1.40
CA ASP A 56 32.45 -15.92 1.95
C ASP A 56 31.84 -15.18 3.13
N ILE A 57 30.59 -14.75 2.99
CA ILE A 57 29.79 -14.12 4.04
C ILE A 57 29.02 -15.21 4.79
N ALA A 58 29.35 -15.37 6.07
CA ALA A 58 28.62 -16.26 6.97
C ALA A 58 27.18 -15.76 7.19
N LEU A 59 26.20 -16.63 6.95
CA LEU A 59 24.81 -16.37 7.33
C LEU A 59 24.60 -16.62 8.83
N GLY A 60 23.58 -15.97 9.38
CA GLY A 60 23.25 -16.07 10.80
C GLY A 60 22.93 -17.49 11.26
N CYS A 61 23.28 -17.78 12.53
CA CYS A 61 22.92 -19.00 13.25
C CYS A 61 21.40 -18.99 13.53
N ASN A 62 20.59 -19.47 12.58
CA ASN A 62 19.13 -19.25 12.59
C ASN A 62 18.32 -20.50 12.95
N LEU A 63 17.26 -20.30 13.74
CA LEU A 63 16.15 -21.24 13.90
C LEU A 63 14.93 -20.68 13.15
N SER A 64 14.42 -21.47 12.21
CA SER A 64 13.36 -21.10 11.28
C SER A 64 12.00 -21.61 11.73
N MET A 65 10.96 -20.80 11.54
CA MET A 65 9.57 -21.12 11.84
C MET A 65 8.69 -20.88 10.61
N GLY A 66 8.03 -21.93 10.13
CA GLY A 66 7.11 -21.91 8.99
C GLY A 66 5.65 -22.16 9.38
N ALA A 67 4.79 -22.42 8.39
CA ALA A 67 3.40 -22.82 8.62
C ALA A 67 3.27 -24.20 9.28
N ASP A 68 4.26 -25.06 9.06
CA ASP A 68 4.38 -26.41 9.61
C ASP A 68 4.67 -26.45 11.11
N ALA A 69 4.94 -25.29 11.73
CA ALA A 69 5.27 -25.18 13.15
C ALA A 69 4.18 -25.71 14.11
N PHE A 70 2.92 -25.76 13.67
CA PHE A 70 1.80 -26.27 14.45
C PHE A 70 1.41 -27.71 14.07
N GLU A 71 2.10 -28.31 13.10
CA GLU A 71 1.85 -29.69 12.67
C GLU A 71 2.49 -30.70 13.62
N ARG A 72 1.90 -31.90 13.72
CA ARG A 72 2.39 -32.95 14.62
C ARG A 72 3.66 -33.65 14.12
N ALA A 73 3.88 -33.68 12.81
CA ALA A 73 4.99 -34.39 12.18
C ALA A 73 5.44 -33.66 10.90
N PRO A 74 6.19 -32.55 11.02
CA PRO A 74 6.65 -31.79 9.87
C PRO A 74 7.64 -32.60 9.04
N GLN A 75 7.55 -32.50 7.71
CA GLN A 75 8.55 -33.08 6.81
C GLN A 75 9.80 -32.20 6.79
N MET A 76 10.94 -32.79 7.17
CA MET A 76 12.20 -32.07 7.30
C MET A 76 13.10 -32.30 6.09
N PRO A 77 13.76 -31.25 5.55
CA PRO A 77 14.83 -31.44 4.58
C PRO A 77 16.01 -32.21 5.19
N THR A 78 16.76 -32.96 4.38
CA THR A 78 17.99 -33.63 4.81
C THR A 78 18.97 -32.64 5.44
N MET A 79 19.78 -33.08 6.42
CA MET A 79 20.72 -32.23 7.15
C MET A 79 20.06 -31.06 7.93
N SER A 80 18.80 -31.25 8.32
CA SER A 80 18.05 -30.30 9.16
C SER A 80 17.67 -30.96 10.48
N VAL A 81 17.70 -30.19 11.56
CA VAL A 81 17.33 -30.62 12.89
C VAL A 81 15.98 -30.03 13.26
N LEU A 82 15.08 -30.89 13.73
CA LEU A 82 13.82 -30.49 14.34
C LEU A 82 14.07 -30.05 15.78
N ALA A 83 13.68 -28.82 16.10
CA ALA A 83 13.71 -28.27 17.45
C ALA A 83 12.26 -28.15 17.98
N SER A 84 12.03 -28.65 19.18
CA SER A 84 10.73 -28.49 19.85
C SER A 84 10.66 -27.16 20.61
N GLY A 85 9.50 -26.55 20.67
CA GLY A 85 9.29 -25.25 21.31
C GLY A 85 8.06 -25.23 22.20
N VAL A 86 8.14 -24.48 23.30
CA VAL A 86 6.98 -24.07 24.08
C VAL A 86 6.49 -22.74 23.54
N PHE A 87 5.22 -22.70 23.13
CA PHE A 87 4.58 -21.53 22.56
C PHE A 87 3.49 -21.00 23.49
N LYS A 88 3.55 -19.71 23.83
CA LYS A 88 2.51 -19.03 24.60
C LYS A 88 2.05 -17.77 23.89
N ASN A 89 0.79 -17.73 23.48
CA ASN A 89 0.16 -16.54 22.90
C ASN A 89 -0.75 -15.87 23.93
N TYR A 90 -0.53 -14.59 24.18
CA TYR A 90 -1.35 -13.75 25.04
C TYR A 90 -2.53 -13.13 24.27
N ASN A 91 -3.65 -12.94 24.97
CA ASN A 91 -4.85 -12.32 24.42
C ASN A 91 -4.76 -10.78 24.38
N THR A 92 -4.11 -10.20 25.38
CA THR A 92 -3.95 -8.75 25.52
C THR A 92 -2.48 -8.37 25.51
N ILE A 93 -2.19 -7.12 25.13
CA ILE A 93 -0.82 -6.61 25.14
C ILE A 93 -0.35 -6.34 26.57
N GLU A 94 -1.28 -6.02 27.47
CA GLU A 94 -1.04 -5.82 28.89
C GLU A 94 -0.52 -7.10 29.54
N ASP A 95 -1.18 -8.24 29.29
CA ASP A 95 -0.74 -9.54 29.82
C ASP A 95 0.63 -9.95 29.27
N PHE A 96 0.87 -9.72 27.97
CA PHE A 96 2.17 -9.97 27.36
C PHE A 96 3.29 -9.16 28.02
N LYS A 97 3.03 -7.88 28.32
CA LYS A 97 4.00 -6.99 29.00
C LYS A 97 4.20 -7.40 30.46
N ALA A 98 3.12 -7.66 31.18
CA ALA A 98 3.12 -8.03 32.60
C ALA A 98 3.61 -9.46 32.88
N ALA A 99 3.64 -10.33 31.86
CA ALA A 99 4.10 -11.70 32.00
C ALA A 99 5.50 -11.80 32.64
N ASP A 100 5.62 -12.67 33.64
CA ASP A 100 6.90 -13.04 34.25
C ASP A 100 7.72 -13.91 33.28
N LYS A 101 8.51 -13.23 32.46
CA LYS A 101 9.37 -13.82 31.43
C LYS A 101 10.50 -14.62 32.06
N ALA A 102 10.92 -14.31 33.30
CA ALA A 102 11.96 -15.06 33.97
C ALA A 102 11.42 -16.41 34.47
N ALA A 103 10.22 -16.43 35.07
CA ALA A 103 9.55 -17.67 35.48
C ALA A 103 9.34 -18.62 34.29
N LEU A 104 8.73 -18.13 33.20
CA LEU A 104 8.49 -18.94 32.00
C LEU A 104 9.78 -19.53 31.41
N PHE A 105 10.84 -18.73 31.34
CA PHE A 105 12.14 -19.19 30.87
C PHE A 105 12.73 -20.27 31.79
N ASN A 106 12.64 -20.07 33.11
CA ASN A 106 13.16 -21.00 34.10
C ASN A 106 12.40 -22.33 34.09
N ASP A 107 11.09 -22.32 33.88
CA ASP A 107 10.26 -23.51 33.78
C ASP A 107 10.71 -24.38 32.60
N VAL A 108 10.89 -23.78 31.42
CA VAL A 108 11.41 -24.49 30.23
C VAL A 108 12.83 -25.01 30.49
N ALA A 109 13.71 -24.20 31.07
CA ALA A 109 15.06 -24.65 31.41
C ALA A 109 15.09 -25.77 32.47
N ASN A 110 14.13 -25.81 33.40
CA ASN A 110 13.97 -26.88 34.39
C ASN A 110 13.49 -28.18 33.73
N GLU A 111 12.54 -28.07 32.81
CA GLU A 111 12.06 -29.20 32.02
C GLU A 111 13.18 -29.80 31.17
N MET A 112 13.97 -28.95 30.49
CA MET A 112 15.13 -29.39 29.71
C MET A 112 16.15 -30.12 30.59
N TRP A 113 16.46 -29.58 31.78
CA TRP A 113 17.45 -30.18 32.68
C TRP A 113 16.99 -31.51 33.28
N SER A 114 15.75 -31.59 33.75
CA SER A 114 15.19 -32.85 34.28
C SER A 114 15.07 -33.93 33.20
N SER A 115 14.68 -33.57 31.98
CA SER A 115 14.69 -34.51 30.84
C SER A 115 16.10 -35.02 30.52
N ALA A 116 17.08 -34.11 30.52
CA ALA A 116 18.46 -34.41 30.21
C ALA A 116 19.13 -35.28 31.28
N ILE A 117 18.93 -34.99 32.57
CA ILE A 117 19.65 -35.67 33.66
C ILE A 117 18.88 -36.87 34.21
N ASP A 118 17.59 -36.70 34.51
CA ASP A 118 16.80 -37.74 35.19
C ASP A 118 16.34 -38.82 34.22
N LYS A 119 15.94 -38.41 33.00
CA LYS A 119 15.47 -39.33 31.94
C LYS A 119 16.55 -39.69 30.93
N ARG A 120 17.72 -39.05 31.00
CA ARG A 120 18.83 -39.20 30.04
C ARG A 120 18.44 -38.97 28.58
N ASP A 121 17.43 -38.13 28.35
CA ASP A 121 16.88 -37.83 27.02
C ASP A 121 17.50 -36.56 26.43
N SER A 122 18.16 -36.71 25.28
CA SER A 122 18.85 -35.63 24.55
C SER A 122 17.93 -34.83 23.62
N SER A 123 16.68 -35.27 23.40
CA SER A 123 15.75 -34.67 22.43
C SER A 123 15.38 -33.21 22.73
N LYS A 124 15.47 -32.80 23.99
CA LYS A 124 15.12 -31.44 24.44
C LYS A 124 16.31 -30.48 24.53
N LEU A 125 17.53 -30.90 24.17
CA LEU A 125 18.72 -30.04 24.28
C LEU A 125 18.65 -28.80 23.36
N THR A 126 17.82 -28.81 22.33
CA THR A 126 17.56 -27.66 21.45
C THR A 126 16.16 -27.08 21.62
N GLN A 127 15.52 -27.29 22.78
CA GLN A 127 14.19 -26.76 23.04
C GLN A 127 14.21 -25.22 23.10
N PHE A 128 13.19 -24.56 22.56
CA PHE A 128 13.04 -23.10 22.59
C PHE A 128 11.74 -22.65 23.27
N LEU A 129 11.64 -21.36 23.58
CA LEU A 129 10.44 -20.70 24.09
C LEU A 129 10.07 -19.56 23.15
N LEU A 130 8.79 -19.49 22.77
CA LEU A 130 8.23 -18.41 21.97
C LEU A 130 7.02 -17.82 22.70
N ILE A 131 7.13 -16.55 23.08
CA ILE A 131 5.99 -15.78 23.59
C ILE A 131 5.49 -14.80 22.52
N THR A 132 4.17 -14.68 22.37
CA THR A 132 3.56 -13.82 21.35
C THR A 132 2.33 -13.07 21.84
N PHE A 133 2.03 -11.94 21.20
CA PHE A 133 0.74 -11.25 21.24
C PHE A 133 0.39 -10.84 19.81
N SER A 134 -0.84 -11.12 19.39
CA SER A 134 -1.30 -10.92 18.01
C SER A 134 -2.41 -9.87 17.96
N ASP A 135 -2.14 -8.68 17.43
CA ASP A 135 -3.17 -7.68 17.11
C ASP A 135 -3.76 -8.01 15.73
N LEU A 136 -4.82 -8.81 15.73
CA LEU A 136 -5.50 -9.27 14.51
C LEU A 136 -6.25 -8.16 13.78
N LYS A 137 -6.49 -7.00 14.41
CA LYS A 137 -7.14 -5.86 13.74
C LYS A 137 -6.14 -5.08 12.89
N LYS A 138 -4.91 -4.96 13.38
CA LYS A 138 -3.82 -4.26 12.68
C LYS A 138 -2.87 -5.20 11.96
N TYR A 139 -3.06 -6.51 12.09
CA TYR A 139 -2.14 -7.55 11.61
C TYR A 139 -0.69 -7.33 12.09
N GLN A 140 -0.55 -6.93 13.37
CA GLN A 140 0.73 -6.68 14.03
C GLN A 140 0.99 -7.78 15.07
N TYR A 141 2.16 -8.41 14.99
CA TYR A 141 2.52 -9.54 15.84
C TYR A 141 3.74 -9.19 16.67
N TYR A 142 3.57 -9.15 17.99
CA TYR A 142 4.63 -8.92 18.95
C TYR A 142 5.14 -10.28 19.43
N TYR A 143 6.45 -10.52 19.36
CA TYR A 143 7.01 -11.83 19.69
C TYR A 143 8.39 -11.74 20.31
N TRP A 144 8.75 -12.76 21.10
CA TRP A 144 10.09 -12.87 21.66
C TRP A 144 10.50 -14.33 21.82
N PHE A 145 11.62 -14.70 21.21
CA PHE A 145 12.23 -16.01 21.36
C PHE A 145 13.20 -16.05 22.53
N ALA A 146 13.26 -17.19 23.20
CA ALA A 146 14.37 -17.58 24.03
C ALA A 146 14.88 -18.96 23.63
N PHE A 147 16.19 -19.13 23.63
CA PHE A 147 16.89 -20.37 23.35
C PHE A 147 17.68 -20.77 24.61
N PRO A 148 17.06 -21.44 25.60
CA PRO A 148 17.72 -21.73 26.87
C PRO A 148 19.02 -22.51 26.67
N ALA A 149 20.11 -21.95 27.21
CA ALA A 149 21.42 -22.57 27.21
C ALA A 149 22.08 -22.51 28.59
N PHE A 150 22.62 -23.65 29.04
CA PHE A 150 23.24 -23.77 30.36
C PHE A 150 24.65 -23.17 30.38
N VAL A 151 24.95 -22.40 31.43
CA VAL A 151 26.25 -21.74 31.62
C VAL A 151 27.10 -22.57 32.58
N ALA A 152 28.22 -23.11 32.09
CA ALA A 152 29.17 -23.84 32.90
C ALA A 152 29.94 -22.91 33.86
N LYS A 153 30.21 -23.39 35.08
CA LYS A 153 31.07 -22.75 36.08
C LYS A 153 31.98 -23.83 36.69
N PRO A 154 33.31 -23.83 36.44
CA PRO A 154 34.06 -22.88 35.59
C PRO A 154 33.64 -22.94 34.10
N PRO A 155 33.89 -21.88 33.32
CA PRO A 155 33.59 -21.87 31.89
C PRO A 155 34.46 -22.88 31.13
N TRP A 156 33.97 -23.33 29.98
CA TRP A 156 34.76 -24.14 29.06
C TRP A 156 35.84 -23.31 28.38
N GLU A 157 37.05 -23.86 28.31
CA GLU A 157 38.17 -23.27 27.61
C GLU A 157 38.51 -24.11 26.36
N ILE A 158 39.03 -23.48 25.32
CA ILE A 158 39.52 -24.15 24.11
C ILE A 158 41.04 -24.11 24.07
N SER A 159 41.68 -25.17 23.59
CA SER A 159 43.13 -25.22 23.42
C SER A 159 43.69 -23.97 22.72
N GLU A 160 44.96 -23.62 22.98
CA GLU A 160 45.61 -22.41 22.42
C GLU A 160 45.55 -22.36 20.89
N SER A 161 45.37 -23.50 20.25
CA SER A 161 45.30 -23.64 18.80
C SER A 161 43.93 -23.27 18.20
N GLY A 162 42.94 -22.95 19.05
CA GLY A 162 41.61 -22.51 18.63
C GLY A 162 40.81 -23.56 17.85
N TRP A 163 39.80 -23.10 17.12
CA TRP A 163 39.02 -23.92 16.19
C TRP A 163 39.75 -24.01 14.84
N LYS A 164 40.03 -25.23 14.39
CA LYS A 164 40.77 -25.53 13.15
C LYS A 164 39.88 -26.14 12.08
N GLY A 165 40.35 -26.17 10.83
CA GLY A 165 39.70 -26.96 9.78
C GLY A 165 39.65 -28.43 10.19
N VAL A 166 38.52 -29.10 9.98
CA VAL A 166 38.39 -30.52 10.33
C VAL A 166 39.33 -31.41 9.50
N ASP A 167 39.68 -30.95 8.30
CA ASP A 167 40.62 -31.55 7.36
C ASP A 167 42.08 -31.52 7.83
N GLU A 168 42.41 -30.70 8.84
CA GLU A 168 43.72 -30.74 9.50
C GLU A 168 43.87 -31.92 10.47
N GLN A 169 42.76 -32.56 10.85
CA GLN A 169 42.72 -33.61 11.89
C GLN A 169 42.20 -34.95 11.39
N LEU A 170 41.32 -34.96 10.38
CA LEU A 170 40.72 -36.15 9.80
C LEU A 170 41.03 -36.26 8.32
N SER A 171 41.17 -37.49 7.82
CA SER A 171 41.38 -37.75 6.40
C SER A 171 40.10 -37.53 5.59
N THR A 172 40.23 -37.26 4.28
CA THR A 172 39.07 -37.08 3.39
C THR A 172 38.11 -38.29 3.43
N ALA A 173 38.64 -39.52 3.47
CA ALA A 173 37.83 -40.73 3.55
C ALA A 173 37.03 -40.82 4.86
N GLN A 174 37.61 -40.37 5.99
CA GLN A 174 36.92 -40.29 7.27
C GLN A 174 35.79 -39.24 7.22
N LEU A 175 36.05 -38.07 6.64
CA LEU A 175 35.05 -37.00 6.51
C LEU A 175 33.89 -37.40 5.59
N GLU A 176 34.17 -38.05 4.46
CA GLU A 176 33.13 -38.60 3.59
C GLU A 176 32.28 -39.68 4.29
N SER A 177 32.90 -40.53 5.12
CA SER A 177 32.18 -41.50 5.94
C SER A 177 31.21 -40.84 6.94
N ILE A 178 31.66 -39.79 7.63
CA ILE A 178 30.80 -39.01 8.54
C ILE A 178 29.66 -38.35 7.77
N PHE A 179 29.97 -37.71 6.64
CA PHE A 179 28.96 -37.07 5.77
C PHE A 179 27.89 -38.07 5.33
N ASN A 180 28.29 -39.22 4.77
CA ASN A 180 27.36 -40.23 4.28
C ASN A 180 26.46 -40.77 5.40
N SER A 181 27.00 -40.94 6.61
CA SER A 181 26.22 -41.39 7.76
C SER A 181 25.19 -40.34 8.21
N LEU A 182 25.59 -39.07 8.33
CA LEU A 182 24.68 -37.97 8.71
C LEU A 182 23.63 -37.66 7.62
N HIS A 183 23.97 -37.89 6.36
CA HIS A 183 23.05 -37.72 5.25
C HIS A 183 22.02 -38.85 5.19
N ALA A 184 22.42 -40.09 5.51
CA ALA A 184 21.50 -41.23 5.61
C ALA A 184 20.56 -41.10 6.82
N GLU A 185 21.08 -40.67 7.96
CA GLU A 185 20.31 -40.44 9.17
C GLU A 185 20.82 -39.20 9.90
N THR A 186 20.10 -38.08 9.73
CA THR A 186 20.49 -36.80 10.32
C THR A 186 20.33 -36.83 11.83
N ARG A 187 21.45 -36.65 12.55
CA ARG A 187 21.50 -36.65 14.02
C ARG A 187 21.97 -35.27 14.52
N PRO A 188 21.24 -34.62 15.44
CA PRO A 188 21.63 -33.31 15.95
C PRO A 188 22.92 -33.35 16.76
N PHE A 189 23.10 -34.42 17.54
CA PHE A 189 24.25 -34.69 18.40
C PHE A 189 24.69 -36.14 18.18
N PHE A 190 25.99 -36.37 18.09
CA PHE A 190 26.54 -37.68 17.76
C PHE A 190 27.96 -37.86 18.31
N PHE A 191 28.45 -39.09 18.35
CA PHE A 191 29.85 -39.39 18.56
C PHE A 191 30.48 -39.89 17.26
N VAL A 192 31.78 -39.66 17.11
CA VAL A 192 32.59 -40.16 16.01
C VAL A 192 33.72 -40.99 16.59
N GLN A 193 33.79 -42.25 16.19
CA GLN A 193 34.92 -43.13 16.47
C GLN A 193 35.74 -43.29 15.19
N VAL A 194 37.00 -42.91 15.26
CA VAL A 194 37.92 -42.99 14.12
C VAL A 194 38.59 -44.36 14.12
N THR A 195 38.32 -45.14 13.07
CA THR A 195 39.09 -46.35 12.71
C THR A 195 40.12 -46.00 11.63
N SER A 196 41.13 -46.84 11.40
CA SER A 196 42.32 -46.49 10.58
C SER A 196 41.98 -45.75 9.28
N ASP A 197 41.03 -46.25 8.49
CA ASP A 197 40.68 -45.67 7.18
C ASP A 197 39.28 -45.03 7.12
N THR A 198 38.41 -45.27 8.12
CA THR A 198 37.02 -44.77 8.11
C THR A 198 36.58 -44.28 9.49
N ALA A 199 35.52 -43.47 9.53
CA ALA A 199 34.94 -42.98 10.78
C ALA A 199 33.51 -43.50 10.94
N GLN A 200 33.21 -44.06 12.11
CA GLN A 200 31.88 -44.54 12.46
C GLN A 200 31.15 -43.48 13.31
N VAL A 201 29.90 -43.18 12.94
CA VAL A 201 29.05 -42.23 13.66
C VAL A 201 28.08 -43.01 14.55
N HIS A 202 28.04 -42.64 15.83
CA HIS A 202 27.25 -43.29 16.87
C HIS A 202 26.21 -42.33 17.46
N SER A 203 25.09 -42.88 17.95
CA SER A 203 24.09 -42.10 18.69
C SER A 203 24.68 -41.57 19.99
N ILE A 204 24.22 -40.40 20.44
CA ILE A 204 24.59 -39.84 21.73
C ILE A 204 24.19 -40.74 22.91
N ASP A 205 23.18 -41.59 22.73
CA ASP A 205 22.71 -42.54 23.76
C ASP A 205 23.72 -43.66 24.04
N GLN A 206 24.69 -43.88 23.15
CA GLN A 206 25.75 -44.88 23.30
C GLN A 206 26.96 -44.36 24.12
N ALA A 207 26.80 -43.23 24.80
CA ALA A 207 27.87 -42.60 25.59
C ALA A 207 28.49 -43.58 26.62
N GLU A 208 27.69 -44.34 27.36
CA GLU A 208 28.21 -45.29 28.38
C GLU A 208 29.11 -46.36 27.78
N THR A 209 28.72 -46.94 26.65
CA THR A 209 29.50 -47.98 25.96
C THR A 209 30.80 -47.42 25.38
N LEU A 210 30.76 -46.22 24.82
CA LEU A 210 31.92 -45.59 24.21
C LEU A 210 32.94 -45.15 25.27
N PHE A 211 32.47 -44.54 26.36
CA PHE A 211 33.33 -44.06 27.45
C PHE A 211 33.86 -45.18 28.38
N SER A 212 33.26 -46.37 28.38
CA SER A 212 33.71 -47.52 29.18
C SER A 212 34.69 -48.45 28.45
N SER A 213 34.73 -48.40 27.12
CA SER A 213 35.63 -49.23 26.34
C SER A 213 37.10 -48.85 26.60
N THR A 214 37.92 -49.83 26.97
CA THR A 214 39.37 -49.68 27.24
C THR A 214 40.21 -49.33 26.01
N MET A 215 39.56 -49.04 24.87
CA MET A 215 40.21 -48.54 23.67
C MET A 215 40.52 -47.06 23.86
N THR A 216 41.79 -46.76 24.04
CA THR A 216 42.42 -45.43 23.97
C THR A 216 42.25 -44.71 22.62
N GLN A 217 41.29 -45.12 21.79
CA GLN A 217 40.93 -44.40 20.57
C GLN A 217 40.07 -43.19 20.94
N SER A 218 40.54 -42.02 20.53
CA SER A 218 39.95 -40.71 20.83
C SER A 218 38.52 -40.60 20.31
N VAL A 219 37.53 -40.79 21.19
CA VAL A 219 36.12 -40.51 20.89
C VAL A 219 35.95 -39.01 20.66
N ILE A 220 35.37 -38.64 19.52
CA ILE A 220 35.12 -37.25 19.14
C ILE A 220 33.63 -36.95 19.28
N VAL A 221 33.29 -35.83 19.90
CA VAL A 221 31.91 -35.37 20.07
C VAL A 221 31.53 -34.48 18.90
N GLY A 222 30.44 -34.79 18.21
CA GLY A 222 29.96 -34.02 17.06
C GLY A 222 28.56 -33.46 17.29
N PHE A 223 28.29 -32.31 16.67
CA PHE A 223 26.94 -31.79 16.53
C PHE A 223 26.77 -31.06 15.20
N LEU A 224 25.53 -30.97 14.73
CA LEU A 224 25.20 -30.16 13.57
C LEU A 224 25.24 -28.68 13.99
N ASP A 225 26.22 -27.96 13.46
CA ASP A 225 26.51 -26.59 13.87
C ASP A 225 25.77 -25.58 12.97
N PRO A 226 24.78 -24.84 13.51
CA PRO A 226 24.10 -23.76 12.77
C PRO A 226 24.96 -22.52 12.57
N SER A 227 26.11 -22.39 13.24
CA SER A 227 27.02 -21.26 13.06
C SER A 227 27.85 -21.42 11.80
N ALA A 228 27.92 -20.36 11.01
CA ALA A 228 28.86 -20.23 9.90
C ALA A 228 30.17 -19.50 10.30
N SER A 229 30.29 -19.03 11.55
CA SER A 229 31.47 -18.28 12.02
C SER A 229 32.69 -19.19 12.20
N PRO A 230 33.86 -18.88 11.62
CA PRO A 230 35.05 -19.73 11.73
C PRO A 230 35.54 -19.91 13.17
N GLU A 231 35.35 -18.90 14.02
CA GLU A 231 35.89 -18.85 15.38
C GLU A 231 34.87 -19.24 16.46
N ASN A 232 33.57 -19.19 16.14
CA ASN A 232 32.51 -19.34 17.13
C ASN A 232 31.58 -20.50 16.77
N PRO A 233 31.52 -21.59 17.57
CA PRO A 233 30.53 -22.64 17.42
C PRO A 233 29.12 -22.12 17.71
N GLY A 234 28.12 -22.79 17.16
CA GLY A 234 26.71 -22.47 17.39
C GLY A 234 26.24 -22.73 18.81
N TRP A 235 25.11 -22.11 19.12
CA TRP A 235 24.45 -22.16 20.42
C TRP A 235 24.19 -23.58 20.97
N PRO A 236 23.82 -24.61 20.16
CA PRO A 236 23.54 -25.96 20.67
C PRO A 236 24.67 -26.62 21.45
N LEU A 237 25.94 -26.28 21.14
CA LEU A 237 27.10 -26.88 21.78
C LEU A 237 27.10 -26.66 23.30
N ARG A 238 26.57 -25.53 23.78
CA ARG A 238 26.47 -25.25 25.23
C ARG A 238 25.70 -26.32 25.98
N ASN A 239 24.57 -26.74 25.42
CA ASN A 239 23.68 -27.72 26.04
C ASN A 239 24.25 -29.13 25.93
N LEU A 240 24.90 -29.45 24.81
CA LEU A 240 25.60 -30.71 24.65
C LEU A 240 26.73 -30.89 25.68
N LEU A 241 27.58 -29.87 25.84
CA LEU A 241 28.68 -29.90 26.81
C LEU A 241 28.16 -30.01 28.25
N ALA A 242 27.10 -29.26 28.58
CA ALA A 242 26.47 -29.33 29.90
C ALA A 242 25.87 -30.72 30.19
N TYR A 243 25.20 -31.32 29.20
CA TYR A 243 24.63 -32.67 29.28
C TYR A 243 25.72 -33.73 29.51
N LEU A 244 26.75 -33.75 28.65
CA LEU A 244 27.83 -34.73 28.73
C LEU A 244 28.61 -34.60 30.05
N HIS A 245 28.92 -33.37 30.47
CA HIS A 245 29.67 -33.16 31.69
C HIS A 245 28.90 -33.50 32.96
N ALA A 246 27.59 -33.29 32.98
CA ALA A 246 26.76 -33.66 34.13
C ALA A 246 26.65 -35.18 34.31
N LEU A 247 26.59 -35.94 33.22
CA LEU A 247 26.47 -37.41 33.25
C LEU A 247 27.82 -38.12 33.34
N TYR A 248 28.85 -37.64 32.63
CA TYR A 248 30.15 -38.31 32.43
C TYR A 248 31.33 -37.41 32.82
N SER A 249 31.22 -36.70 33.94
CA SER A 249 32.20 -35.69 34.40
C SER A 249 33.68 -36.13 34.37
N THR A 250 33.96 -37.40 34.69
CA THR A 250 35.32 -37.97 34.73
C THR A 250 35.95 -38.17 33.35
N GLN A 251 35.14 -38.46 32.33
CA GLN A 251 35.58 -38.71 30.95
C GLN A 251 35.51 -37.46 30.07
N THR A 252 34.87 -36.40 30.57
CA THR A 252 34.55 -35.18 29.80
C THR A 252 35.35 -33.96 30.27
N SER A 253 36.41 -34.15 31.07
CA SER A 253 37.30 -33.05 31.49
C SER A 253 38.06 -32.44 30.30
N SER A 254 38.29 -33.23 29.25
CA SER A 254 38.82 -32.81 27.96
C SER A 254 38.09 -33.55 26.84
N LEU A 255 37.52 -32.82 25.88
CA LEU A 255 36.74 -33.38 24.78
C LEU A 255 37.24 -32.87 23.44
N ASN A 256 37.37 -33.79 22.48
CA ASN A 256 37.54 -33.45 21.08
C ASN A 256 36.16 -33.16 20.49
N VAL A 257 35.97 -32.00 19.87
CA VAL A 257 34.68 -31.54 19.36
C VAL A 257 34.75 -31.24 17.87
N ILE A 258 33.80 -31.77 17.10
CA ILE A 258 33.54 -31.42 15.71
C ILE A 258 32.26 -30.57 15.62
N CYS A 259 32.42 -29.37 15.10
CA CYS A 259 31.34 -28.48 14.67
C CYS A 259 31.03 -28.80 13.21
N TRP A 260 30.03 -29.65 12.96
CA TRP A 260 29.72 -30.10 11.60
C TRP A 260 28.90 -29.07 10.84
N ARG A 261 29.45 -28.54 9.74
CA ARG A 261 28.90 -27.42 8.96
C ARG A 261 28.69 -27.74 7.48
N ASP A 262 29.00 -28.95 7.05
CA ASP A 262 28.98 -29.34 5.64
C ASP A 262 27.67 -30.05 5.31
N SER A 263 26.84 -29.39 4.48
CA SER A 263 25.62 -29.96 3.91
C SER A 263 25.87 -30.74 2.61
N GLU A 264 27.02 -30.51 1.99
CA GLU A 264 27.46 -31.11 0.73
C GLU A 264 28.95 -31.45 0.83
N ILE A 265 29.39 -32.46 0.09
CA ILE A 265 30.81 -32.81 -0.01
C ILE A 265 31.53 -31.68 -0.77
N PRO A 266 32.68 -31.17 -0.28
CA PRO A 266 33.44 -30.14 -0.99
C PRO A 266 33.85 -30.57 -2.40
N THR A 267 33.62 -29.70 -3.40
CA THR A 267 34.09 -29.89 -4.77
C THR A 267 35.56 -29.49 -4.93
N HIS A 268 36.27 -30.06 -5.92
CA HIS A 268 37.72 -29.90 -6.12
C HIS A 268 38.21 -28.45 -5.89
N GLY A 269 39.14 -28.29 -4.93
CA GLY A 269 39.74 -27.02 -4.56
C GLY A 269 39.07 -26.27 -3.40
N ARG A 270 38.01 -26.81 -2.80
CA ARG A 270 37.36 -26.25 -1.60
C ARG A 270 37.67 -27.11 -0.36
N ALA A 271 37.99 -26.45 0.75
CA ALA A 271 38.14 -27.09 2.05
C ALA A 271 36.78 -27.37 2.71
N TRP A 272 36.77 -28.28 3.67
CA TRP A 272 35.61 -28.53 4.52
C TRP A 272 35.31 -27.31 5.39
N LYS A 273 34.02 -26.99 5.60
CA LYS A 273 33.60 -25.85 6.44
C LYS A 273 33.60 -26.20 7.92
N SER A 274 33.44 -27.48 8.23
CA SER A 274 33.40 -28.02 9.58
C SER A 274 34.68 -27.70 10.36
N ARG A 275 34.53 -27.52 11.67
CA ARG A 275 35.63 -27.13 12.56
C ARG A 275 35.91 -28.18 13.62
N PHE A 276 37.18 -28.33 13.98
CA PHE A 276 37.62 -29.20 15.07
C PHE A 276 38.26 -28.37 16.19
N GLY A 277 37.98 -28.73 17.44
CA GLY A 277 38.57 -28.07 18.61
C GLY A 277 38.65 -29.01 19.81
N VAL A 278 39.63 -28.78 20.69
CA VAL A 278 39.75 -29.50 21.97
C VAL A 278 39.28 -28.58 23.08
N VAL A 279 38.22 -28.98 23.76
CA VAL A 279 37.59 -28.19 24.83
C VAL A 279 37.83 -28.83 26.18
N THR A 280 38.18 -28.03 27.17
CA THR A 280 38.50 -28.49 28.52
C THR A 280 37.66 -27.77 29.57
N SER A 281 37.33 -28.49 30.63
CA SER A 281 36.68 -27.94 31.82
C SER A 281 37.44 -28.38 33.06
N ALA A 282 37.80 -27.42 33.90
CA ALA A 282 38.48 -27.68 35.18
C ALA A 282 37.51 -28.10 36.31
N GLY A 283 36.21 -28.23 36.02
CA GLY A 283 35.18 -28.53 37.01
C GLY A 283 35.05 -30.03 37.32
N GLY A 284 34.85 -30.36 38.60
CA GLY A 284 34.34 -31.68 39.01
C GLY A 284 32.85 -31.82 38.70
N LYS A 285 32.26 -32.99 39.00
CA LYS A 285 30.83 -33.26 38.74
C LYS A 285 29.94 -32.13 39.29
N PRO A 286 29.09 -31.50 38.48
CA PRO A 286 28.23 -30.43 38.96
C PRO A 286 27.19 -30.98 39.95
N ASN A 287 27.22 -30.47 41.19
CA ASN A 287 26.29 -30.86 42.26
C ASN A 287 24.92 -30.14 42.17
N VAL A 288 24.82 -29.06 41.37
CA VAL A 288 23.63 -28.23 41.23
C VAL A 288 23.40 -27.91 39.76
N LYS A 289 22.12 -27.78 39.35
CA LYS A 289 21.73 -27.32 38.02
C LYS A 289 22.43 -25.98 37.68
N PRO A 290 23.12 -25.87 36.53
CA PRO A 290 23.69 -24.62 36.08
C PRO A 290 22.64 -23.57 35.73
N THR A 291 22.98 -22.30 35.87
CA THR A 291 22.13 -21.18 35.43
C THR A 291 21.95 -21.21 33.91
N ALA A 292 20.74 -20.96 33.41
CA ALA A 292 20.45 -20.87 31.98
C ALA A 292 20.31 -19.42 31.50
N VAL A 293 20.69 -19.16 30.25
CA VAL A 293 20.53 -17.87 29.55
C VAL A 293 20.02 -18.12 28.13
N GLY A 294 19.44 -17.13 27.45
CA GLY A 294 19.02 -17.38 26.06
C GLY A 294 17.97 -16.46 25.44
N TRP A 295 17.51 -15.41 26.13
CA TRP A 295 16.60 -14.44 25.52
C TRP A 295 17.25 -13.78 24.30
N GLU A 296 16.55 -13.79 23.17
CA GLU A 296 17.03 -13.24 21.92
C GLU A 296 17.15 -11.71 22.03
N ARG A 297 18.22 -11.15 21.48
CA ARG A 297 18.42 -9.70 21.41
C ARG A 297 17.76 -9.13 20.16
N HIS A 298 17.32 -7.88 20.25
CA HIS A 298 16.80 -7.16 19.10
C HIS A 298 17.96 -6.84 18.12
N PRO A 299 17.86 -7.16 16.82
CA PRO A 299 18.98 -7.04 15.88
C PRO A 299 19.52 -5.62 15.75
N THR A 300 18.64 -4.61 15.76
CA THR A 300 19.05 -3.21 15.57
C THR A 300 19.48 -2.49 16.85
N THR A 301 18.93 -2.84 18.02
CA THR A 301 19.21 -2.13 19.27
C THR A 301 20.12 -2.91 20.21
N ASN A 302 20.35 -4.20 19.93
CA ASN A 302 21.12 -5.16 20.74
C ASN A 302 20.63 -5.30 22.19
N LYS A 303 19.42 -4.79 22.50
CA LYS A 303 18.77 -4.88 23.81
C LYS A 303 17.92 -6.15 23.90
N LEU A 304 17.68 -6.60 25.12
CA LEU A 304 16.76 -7.69 25.42
C LEU A 304 15.33 -7.16 25.37
N SER A 305 14.69 -7.27 24.19
CA SER A 305 13.33 -6.80 23.96
C SER A 305 12.63 -7.62 22.88
N ALA A 306 11.31 -7.71 22.99
CA ALA A 306 10.45 -8.30 21.96
C ALA A 306 10.57 -7.57 20.61
N ARG A 307 10.23 -8.28 19.54
CA ARG A 307 10.13 -7.79 18.15
C ARG A 307 8.68 -7.58 17.76
N MET A 308 8.45 -6.81 16.71
CA MET A 308 7.14 -6.62 16.09
C MET A 308 7.25 -6.93 14.59
N ALA A 309 6.41 -7.83 14.09
CA ALA A 309 6.20 -8.04 12.65
C ALA A 309 4.90 -7.35 12.22
N ASP A 310 4.98 -6.45 11.23
CA ASP A 310 3.82 -5.84 10.58
C ASP A 310 3.53 -6.58 9.27
N LEU A 311 2.39 -7.26 9.22
CA LEU A 311 1.94 -8.00 8.04
C LEU A 311 0.68 -7.41 7.42
N ALA A 312 0.23 -6.24 7.87
CA ALA A 312 -0.90 -5.55 7.25
C ALA A 312 -0.74 -5.39 5.72
N PRO A 313 0.44 -5.09 5.15
CA PRO A 313 0.59 -5.00 3.69
C PRO A 313 0.29 -6.30 2.93
N MET A 314 0.41 -7.46 3.57
CA MET A 314 0.21 -8.78 2.94
C MET A 314 -1.14 -9.41 3.29
N MET A 315 -1.83 -8.92 4.33
CA MET A 315 -3.00 -9.59 4.91
C MET A 315 -4.25 -8.71 5.02
N ASP A 316 -4.12 -7.38 4.97
CA ASP A 316 -5.28 -6.47 4.98
C ASP A 316 -5.88 -6.38 3.55
N PRO A 317 -7.11 -6.88 3.32
CA PRO A 317 -7.74 -6.84 2.00
C PRO A 317 -7.87 -5.42 1.44
N THR A 318 -8.04 -4.43 2.31
CA THR A 318 -8.18 -3.03 1.90
C THR A 318 -6.86 -2.48 1.35
N ARG A 319 -5.75 -2.77 2.03
CA ARG A 319 -4.41 -2.38 1.57
C ARG A 319 -3.99 -3.15 0.32
N LEU A 320 -4.36 -4.43 0.22
CA LEU A 320 -4.11 -5.22 -0.98
C LEU A 320 -4.85 -4.65 -2.20
N ALA A 321 -6.12 -4.26 -2.04
CA ALA A 321 -6.88 -3.59 -3.09
C ALA A 321 -6.24 -2.26 -3.52
N ASP A 322 -5.79 -1.45 -2.55
CA ASP A 322 -5.12 -0.17 -2.82
C ASP A 322 -3.82 -0.37 -3.62
N GLN A 323 -2.97 -1.30 -3.20
CA GLN A 323 -1.73 -1.65 -3.89
C GLN A 323 -1.98 -2.19 -5.31
N ALA A 324 -3.03 -3.00 -5.51
CA ALA A 324 -3.37 -3.55 -6.81
C ALA A 324 -3.85 -2.48 -7.81
N VAL A 325 -4.65 -1.51 -7.35
CA VAL A 325 -5.08 -0.36 -8.17
C VAL A 325 -3.87 0.50 -8.56
N ASP A 326 -3.04 0.85 -7.59
CA ASP A 326 -1.81 1.62 -7.80
C ASP A 326 -0.86 0.92 -8.79
N LEU A 327 -0.73 -0.41 -8.71
CA LEU A 327 0.15 -1.18 -9.58
C LEU A 327 -0.27 -1.07 -11.05
N ASN A 328 -1.57 -1.10 -11.36
CA ASN A 328 -2.05 -0.97 -12.74
C ASN A 328 -1.65 0.38 -13.36
N LEU A 329 -1.79 1.46 -12.60
CA LEU A 329 -1.38 2.80 -13.04
C LEU A 329 0.15 2.90 -13.16
N LYS A 330 0.90 2.37 -12.19
CA LYS A 330 2.37 2.33 -12.26
C LYS A 330 2.88 1.54 -13.47
N LEU A 331 2.17 0.48 -13.88
CA LEU A 331 2.49 -0.27 -15.10
C LEU A 331 2.31 0.56 -16.37
N MET A 332 1.29 1.43 -16.45
CA MET A 332 1.15 2.39 -17.56
C MET A 332 2.37 3.32 -17.64
N ARG A 333 2.79 3.87 -16.49
CA ARG A 333 3.98 4.72 -16.39
C ARG A 333 5.24 3.96 -16.82
N TRP A 334 5.51 2.78 -16.26
CA TRP A 334 6.74 2.05 -16.53
C TRP A 334 6.84 1.48 -17.95
N ARG A 335 5.71 1.06 -18.54
CA ARG A 335 5.72 0.39 -19.85
C ARG A 335 5.54 1.34 -21.02
N ILE A 336 4.78 2.40 -20.85
CA ILE A 336 4.30 3.24 -21.97
C ILE A 336 4.78 4.68 -21.81
N LEU A 337 4.53 5.31 -20.65
CA LEU A 337 4.77 6.74 -20.45
C LEU A 337 5.54 7.03 -19.15
N PRO A 338 6.89 6.89 -19.13
CA PRO A 338 7.68 7.06 -17.91
C PRO A 338 7.58 8.44 -17.24
N SER A 339 7.27 9.47 -18.03
CA SER A 339 7.10 10.86 -17.59
C SER A 339 5.71 11.17 -17.01
N LEU A 340 4.79 10.20 -16.98
CA LEU A 340 3.46 10.35 -16.40
C LEU A 340 3.53 10.52 -14.87
N ASP A 341 3.08 11.67 -14.37
CA ASP A 341 3.01 11.98 -12.95
C ASP A 341 1.68 11.47 -12.37
N LEU A 342 1.71 10.26 -11.83
CA LEU A 342 0.55 9.59 -11.21
C LEU A 342 0.22 10.19 -9.84
N GLU A 343 1.23 10.66 -9.13
CA GLU A 343 1.10 11.23 -7.79
C GLU A 343 0.32 12.55 -7.83
N LYS A 344 0.55 13.38 -8.86
CA LYS A 344 -0.24 14.60 -9.11
C LYS A 344 -1.71 14.30 -9.40
N ILE A 345 -2.00 13.25 -10.18
CA ILE A 345 -3.38 12.82 -10.46
C ILE A 345 -4.05 12.32 -9.17
N ALA A 346 -3.40 11.42 -8.44
CA ALA A 346 -3.96 10.81 -7.24
C ALA A 346 -4.26 11.82 -6.12
N SER A 347 -3.42 12.85 -5.98
CA SER A 347 -3.55 13.90 -4.96
C SER A 347 -4.57 14.99 -5.30
N THR A 348 -4.97 15.13 -6.57
CA THR A 348 -5.93 16.15 -7.02
C THR A 348 -7.30 15.94 -6.36
N LYS A 349 -7.83 17.00 -5.73
CA LYS A 349 -9.16 16.99 -5.11
C LYS A 349 -10.21 17.47 -6.12
N CYS A 350 -11.13 16.57 -6.46
CA CYS A 350 -12.16 16.84 -7.47
C CYS A 350 -13.52 17.14 -6.84
N LEU A 351 -14.09 18.31 -7.14
CA LEU A 351 -15.46 18.67 -6.80
C LEU A 351 -16.37 18.41 -8.02
N LEU A 352 -17.39 17.59 -7.86
CA LEU A 352 -18.37 17.24 -8.89
C LEU A 352 -19.70 17.91 -8.58
N LEU A 353 -20.01 18.98 -9.32
CA LEU A 353 -21.29 19.68 -9.22
C LEU A 353 -22.31 18.98 -10.11
N GLY A 354 -23.09 18.11 -9.51
CA GLY A 354 -24.02 17.19 -10.16
C GLY A 354 -23.64 15.73 -9.91
N ALA A 355 -24.54 14.96 -9.31
CA ALA A 355 -24.46 13.51 -9.11
C ALA A 355 -25.41 12.75 -10.05
N GLY A 356 -25.78 13.36 -11.17
CA GLY A 356 -26.56 12.74 -12.25
C GLY A 356 -25.72 11.82 -13.14
N THR A 357 -26.16 11.67 -14.40
CA THR A 357 -25.53 10.75 -15.37
C THR A 357 -24.05 11.07 -15.58
N LEU A 358 -23.71 12.34 -15.80
CA LEU A 358 -22.31 12.77 -15.94
C LEU A 358 -21.50 12.53 -14.65
N GLY A 359 -21.97 13.00 -13.50
CA GLY A 359 -21.28 12.83 -12.21
C GLY A 359 -20.92 11.38 -11.88
N CYS A 360 -21.83 10.45 -12.16
CA CYS A 360 -21.61 9.03 -11.95
C CYS A 360 -20.52 8.44 -12.87
N TYR A 361 -20.47 8.85 -14.14
CA TYR A 361 -19.43 8.36 -15.06
C TYR A 361 -18.09 9.06 -14.82
N VAL A 362 -18.07 10.39 -14.63
CA VAL A 362 -16.85 11.16 -14.34
C VAL A 362 -16.16 10.59 -13.09
N SER A 363 -16.89 10.37 -12.00
CA SER A 363 -16.31 9.82 -10.76
C SER A 363 -15.71 8.42 -10.92
N ARG A 364 -16.35 7.53 -11.70
CA ARG A 364 -15.79 6.21 -12.01
C ARG A 364 -14.50 6.31 -12.81
N THR A 365 -14.44 7.20 -13.79
CA THR A 365 -13.22 7.41 -14.59
C THR A 365 -12.11 8.06 -13.76
N LEU A 366 -12.43 9.05 -12.90
CA LEU A 366 -11.46 9.65 -11.97
C LEU A 366 -10.86 8.61 -11.02
N MET A 367 -11.71 7.73 -10.45
CA MET A 367 -11.26 6.63 -9.60
C MET A 367 -10.37 5.64 -10.37
N GLY A 368 -10.68 5.38 -11.65
CA GLY A 368 -9.84 4.56 -12.54
C GLY A 368 -8.45 5.16 -12.77
N TRP A 369 -8.34 6.49 -12.79
CA TRP A 369 -7.08 7.24 -12.84
C TRP A 369 -6.38 7.38 -11.47
N GLY A 370 -6.93 6.80 -10.41
CA GLY A 370 -6.33 6.79 -9.08
C GLY A 370 -6.62 8.04 -8.24
N VAL A 371 -7.55 8.91 -8.67
CA VAL A 371 -7.98 10.08 -7.87
C VAL A 371 -8.59 9.59 -6.56
N ARG A 372 -8.07 10.09 -5.43
CA ARG A 372 -8.47 9.63 -4.09
C ARG A 372 -9.53 10.51 -3.44
N ASN A 373 -9.66 11.78 -3.81
CA ASN A 373 -10.54 12.74 -3.15
C ASN A 373 -11.63 13.23 -4.12
N ILE A 374 -12.86 12.77 -3.92
CA ILE A 374 -14.02 13.13 -4.76
C ILE A 374 -15.17 13.62 -3.88
N THR A 375 -15.67 14.83 -4.16
CA THR A 375 -16.81 15.38 -3.44
C THR A 375 -17.96 15.64 -4.41
N PHE A 376 -19.15 15.13 -4.10
CA PHE A 376 -20.37 15.37 -4.85
C PHE A 376 -21.20 16.49 -4.24
N VAL A 377 -21.83 17.29 -5.11
CA VAL A 377 -22.82 18.30 -4.75
C VAL A 377 -24.05 18.07 -5.63
N ASP A 378 -25.19 17.76 -5.00
CA ASP A 378 -26.47 17.53 -5.71
C ASP A 378 -27.63 17.64 -4.72
N SER A 379 -28.68 18.39 -5.07
CA SER A 379 -29.85 18.58 -4.20
C SER A 379 -30.97 17.55 -4.41
N ALA A 380 -30.85 16.69 -5.43
CA ALA A 380 -31.92 15.78 -5.84
C ALA A 380 -31.83 14.42 -5.15
N ARG A 381 -32.91 13.64 -5.31
CA ARG A 381 -33.04 12.26 -4.81
C ARG A 381 -33.03 11.27 -5.98
N VAL A 382 -32.58 10.05 -5.71
CA VAL A 382 -32.54 8.97 -6.70
C VAL A 382 -33.97 8.56 -7.07
N SER A 383 -34.30 8.56 -8.37
CA SER A 383 -35.60 8.11 -8.90
C SER A 383 -35.49 6.80 -9.68
N PHE A 384 -36.60 6.09 -9.88
CA PHE A 384 -36.63 4.77 -10.53
C PHE A 384 -36.02 4.72 -11.94
N SER A 385 -36.04 5.84 -12.68
CA SER A 385 -35.43 5.92 -14.01
C SER A 385 -33.91 6.14 -13.99
N ASN A 386 -33.33 6.44 -12.82
CA ASN A 386 -31.93 6.82 -12.67
C ASN A 386 -30.95 5.64 -12.79
N PRO A 387 -31.12 4.48 -12.10
CA PRO A 387 -30.10 3.42 -12.06
C PRO A 387 -29.60 2.94 -13.44
N VAL A 388 -30.48 2.92 -14.45
CA VAL A 388 -30.13 2.50 -15.82
C VAL A 388 -29.25 3.50 -16.58
N ARG A 389 -29.15 4.74 -16.11
CA ARG A 389 -28.34 5.82 -16.71
C ARG A 389 -27.27 6.37 -15.78
N GLN A 390 -27.39 6.15 -14.48
CA GLN A 390 -26.56 6.74 -13.43
C GLN A 390 -25.84 5.59 -12.69
N PRO A 391 -24.68 5.13 -13.19
CA PRO A 391 -24.06 3.84 -12.83
C PRO A 391 -23.50 3.73 -11.40
N LEU A 392 -23.85 4.66 -10.51
CA LEU A 392 -23.59 4.51 -9.07
C LEU A 392 -24.80 4.02 -8.29
N PHE A 393 -26.01 4.22 -8.82
CA PHE A 393 -27.24 3.93 -8.09
C PHE A 393 -27.80 2.56 -8.44
N GLU A 394 -28.36 1.88 -7.45
CA GLU A 394 -29.05 0.60 -7.61
C GLU A 394 -30.57 0.79 -7.41
N PHE A 395 -31.36 -0.22 -7.78
CA PHE A 395 -32.82 -0.19 -7.61
C PHE A 395 -33.23 0.10 -6.15
N GLU A 396 -32.51 -0.48 -5.18
CA GLU A 396 -32.75 -0.27 -3.75
C GLU A 396 -32.61 1.20 -3.31
N ASP A 397 -31.82 2.01 -4.02
CA ASP A 397 -31.63 3.43 -3.70
C ASP A 397 -32.84 4.29 -4.07
N CYS A 398 -33.76 3.76 -4.87
CA CYS A 398 -35.01 4.42 -5.28
C CYS A 398 -36.14 4.25 -4.26
N LEU A 399 -36.03 3.27 -3.36
CA LEU A 399 -37.09 2.91 -2.41
C LEU A 399 -37.29 4.02 -1.35
N ASN A 400 -38.46 4.04 -0.71
CA ASN A 400 -38.79 4.99 0.37
C ASN A 400 -38.63 6.47 -0.02
N GLY A 401 -39.02 6.83 -1.25
CA GLY A 401 -38.90 8.21 -1.76
C GLY A 401 -37.49 8.58 -2.24
N GLY A 402 -36.62 7.58 -2.46
CA GLY A 402 -35.28 7.74 -3.00
C GLY A 402 -34.29 8.26 -1.97
N LYS A 403 -33.03 7.81 -2.01
CA LYS A 403 -31.94 8.39 -1.22
C LYS A 403 -31.46 9.72 -1.81
N PRO A 404 -30.90 10.65 -1.02
CA PRO A 404 -30.22 11.83 -1.56
C PRO A 404 -29.05 11.42 -2.46
N LYS A 405 -28.96 12.00 -3.67
CA LYS A 405 -28.01 11.55 -4.70
C LYS A 405 -26.56 11.73 -4.28
N ALA A 406 -26.20 12.90 -3.76
CA ALA A 406 -24.81 13.22 -3.43
C ALA A 406 -24.23 12.26 -2.37
N SER A 407 -24.95 12.03 -1.28
CA SER A 407 -24.50 11.11 -0.22
C SER A 407 -24.47 9.66 -0.71
N CYS A 408 -25.50 9.24 -1.45
CA CYS A 408 -25.58 7.90 -2.03
C CYS A 408 -24.42 7.63 -3.01
N ALA A 409 -24.08 8.58 -3.87
CA ALA A 409 -22.97 8.47 -4.81
C ALA A 409 -21.63 8.28 -4.07
N ALA A 410 -21.39 9.04 -3.00
CA ALA A 410 -20.19 8.92 -2.19
C ALA A 410 -20.09 7.55 -1.48
N GLU A 411 -21.20 7.04 -0.93
CA GLU A 411 -21.26 5.70 -0.33
C GLU A 411 -20.96 4.60 -1.36
N ARG A 412 -21.52 4.73 -2.57
CA ARG A 412 -21.33 3.75 -3.65
C ARG A 412 -19.89 3.74 -4.16
N LEU A 413 -19.21 4.89 -4.22
CA LEU A 413 -17.77 4.91 -4.50
C LEU A 413 -16.95 4.19 -3.43
N LYS A 414 -17.23 4.41 -2.14
CA LYS A 414 -16.55 3.71 -1.04
C LYS A 414 -16.77 2.19 -1.09
N LYS A 415 -17.95 1.76 -1.55
CA LYS A 415 -18.25 0.34 -1.77
C LYS A 415 -17.45 -0.26 -2.93
N ILE A 416 -17.17 0.52 -3.99
CA ILE A 416 -16.35 0.07 -5.11
C ILE A 416 -14.87 0.01 -4.72
N PHE A 417 -14.36 1.05 -4.06
CA PHE A 417 -12.97 1.10 -3.62
C PHE A 417 -12.87 1.75 -2.23
N PRO A 418 -12.60 0.98 -1.15
CA PRO A 418 -12.63 1.50 0.22
C PRO A 418 -11.56 2.56 0.53
N GLY A 419 -10.47 2.62 -0.25
CA GLY A 419 -9.42 3.62 -0.09
C GLY A 419 -9.78 5.01 -0.62
N ILE A 420 -10.98 5.21 -1.18
CA ILE A 420 -11.43 6.53 -1.67
C ILE A 420 -11.95 7.41 -0.54
N ASN A 421 -11.52 8.67 -0.52
CA ASN A 421 -12.12 9.72 0.29
C ASN A 421 -13.25 10.38 -0.50
N ALA A 422 -14.44 9.78 -0.46
CA ALA A 422 -15.63 10.30 -1.10
C ALA A 422 -16.60 10.98 -0.11
N ASN A 423 -17.07 12.18 -0.42
CA ASN A 423 -18.06 12.91 0.39
C ASN A 423 -19.22 13.43 -0.49
N GLY A 424 -20.39 13.62 0.10
CA GLY A 424 -21.58 14.07 -0.62
C GLY A 424 -22.34 15.15 0.15
N PHE A 425 -22.62 16.27 -0.50
CA PHE A 425 -23.33 17.41 0.06
C PHE A 425 -24.66 17.59 -0.66
N ASN A 426 -25.74 17.53 0.11
CA ASN A 426 -27.09 17.83 -0.36
C ASN A 426 -27.29 19.36 -0.34
N LEU A 427 -26.98 20.00 -1.45
CA LEU A 427 -26.85 21.45 -1.56
C LEU A 427 -27.48 21.92 -2.88
N SER A 428 -28.32 22.95 -2.81
CA SER A 428 -28.89 23.59 -4.00
C SER A 428 -27.99 24.73 -4.45
N ILE A 429 -27.79 24.87 -5.76
CA ILE A 429 -27.00 25.97 -6.34
C ILE A 429 -27.99 26.99 -6.89
N PRO A 430 -28.03 28.22 -6.34
CA PRO A 430 -28.92 29.26 -6.82
C PRO A 430 -28.65 29.62 -8.29
N MET A 431 -29.72 29.91 -9.02
CA MET A 431 -29.69 30.11 -10.46
C MET A 431 -30.13 31.53 -10.82
N PRO A 432 -29.44 32.24 -11.73
CA PRO A 432 -29.95 33.46 -12.33
C PRO A 432 -31.35 33.26 -12.96
N GLY A 433 -32.19 34.30 -12.86
CA GLY A 433 -33.56 34.27 -13.39
C GLY A 433 -34.57 33.49 -12.55
N HIS A 434 -34.16 32.94 -11.40
CA HIS A 434 -35.03 32.24 -10.45
C HIS A 434 -35.03 32.96 -9.10
N PRO A 435 -35.99 33.88 -8.87
CA PRO A 435 -36.00 34.68 -7.66
C PRO A 435 -36.09 33.84 -6.39
N ILE A 436 -35.20 34.11 -5.45
CA ILE A 436 -35.15 33.48 -4.14
C ILE A 436 -36.22 34.12 -3.25
N PRO A 437 -37.21 33.34 -2.75
CA PRO A 437 -38.22 33.87 -1.83
C PRO A 437 -37.58 34.47 -0.59
N ALA A 438 -38.16 35.55 -0.05
CA ALA A 438 -37.64 36.24 1.14
C ALA A 438 -37.42 35.30 2.34
N THR A 439 -38.22 34.24 2.48
CA THR A 439 -38.11 33.23 3.53
C THR A 439 -36.90 32.30 3.39
N SER A 440 -36.27 32.27 2.22
CA SER A 440 -35.21 31.31 1.86
C SER A 440 -33.86 31.98 1.64
N VAL A 441 -33.76 33.30 1.79
CA VAL A 441 -32.53 34.07 1.54
C VAL A 441 -31.41 33.65 2.49
N GLU A 442 -31.70 33.46 3.78
CA GLU A 442 -30.72 32.98 4.76
C GLU A 442 -30.20 31.57 4.44
N GLN A 443 -31.06 30.69 3.93
CA GLN A 443 -30.63 29.35 3.52
C GLN A 443 -29.77 29.42 2.25
N ALA A 444 -30.19 30.19 1.25
CA ALA A 444 -29.40 30.39 0.04
C ALA A 444 -28.02 31.01 0.35
N LYS A 445 -27.94 31.91 1.33
CA LYS A 445 -26.67 32.47 1.79
C LYS A 445 -25.75 31.39 2.35
N LYS A 446 -26.26 30.54 3.24
CA LYS A 446 -25.50 29.40 3.79
C LYS A 446 -25.07 28.43 2.69
N ASP A 447 -25.95 28.19 1.73
CA ASP A 447 -25.66 27.29 0.62
C ASP A 447 -24.52 27.83 -0.26
N VAL A 448 -24.53 29.15 -0.53
CA VAL A 448 -23.44 29.84 -1.24
C VAL A 448 -22.14 29.80 -0.44
N GLU A 449 -22.16 30.11 0.86
CA GLU A 449 -20.99 30.05 1.74
C GLU A 449 -20.38 28.63 1.75
N GLN A 450 -21.22 27.60 1.81
CA GLN A 450 -20.79 26.21 1.74
C GLN A 450 -20.19 25.86 0.36
N LEU A 451 -20.79 26.36 -0.72
CA LEU A 451 -20.24 26.18 -2.07
C LEU A 451 -18.87 26.84 -2.19
N GLU A 452 -18.70 28.06 -1.68
CA GLU A 452 -17.43 28.78 -1.68
C GLU A 452 -16.33 28.03 -0.92
N GLU A 453 -16.65 27.48 0.26
CA GLU A 453 -15.74 26.64 1.04
C GLU A 453 -15.34 25.37 0.28
N LEU A 454 -16.30 24.75 -0.42
CA LEU A 454 -16.02 23.59 -1.27
C LEU A 454 -15.08 23.96 -2.42
N PHE A 455 -15.26 25.10 -3.06
CA PHE A 455 -14.32 25.57 -4.08
C PHE A 455 -12.92 25.77 -3.50
N ASP A 456 -12.78 26.38 -2.33
CA ASP A 456 -11.48 26.62 -1.70
C ASP A 456 -10.74 25.31 -1.39
N ARG A 457 -11.46 24.28 -0.94
CA ARG A 457 -10.90 22.97 -0.58
C ARG A 457 -10.47 22.07 -1.74
N HIS A 458 -10.96 22.34 -2.95
CA HIS A 458 -10.76 21.47 -4.12
C HIS A 458 -9.89 22.14 -5.20
N ASP A 459 -9.26 21.32 -6.04
CA ASP A 459 -8.30 21.78 -7.06
C ASP A 459 -8.97 21.86 -8.44
N ALA A 460 -9.79 20.86 -8.76
CA ALA A 460 -10.51 20.74 -10.02
C ALA A 460 -12.02 20.64 -9.79
N ILE A 461 -12.79 21.42 -10.54
CA ILE A 461 -14.24 21.55 -10.40
C ILE A 461 -14.89 21.11 -11.71
N PHE A 462 -15.79 20.13 -11.63
CA PHE A 462 -16.57 19.68 -12.77
C PHE A 462 -17.99 20.24 -12.69
N LEU A 463 -18.39 20.98 -13.74
CA LEU A 463 -19.75 21.46 -13.92
C LEU A 463 -20.53 20.42 -14.72
N LEU A 464 -21.29 19.57 -14.00
CA LEU A 464 -22.00 18.40 -14.51
C LEU A 464 -23.51 18.54 -14.31
N MET A 465 -23.95 19.80 -14.34
CA MET A 465 -25.30 20.23 -14.00
C MET A 465 -26.24 20.06 -15.20
N ASP A 466 -27.53 20.11 -14.92
CA ASP A 466 -28.59 19.82 -15.89
C ASP A 466 -29.10 21.03 -16.65
N SER A 467 -28.76 22.26 -16.22
CA SER A 467 -29.18 23.50 -16.88
C SER A 467 -28.03 24.47 -17.11
N ARG A 468 -28.25 25.47 -17.97
CA ARG A 468 -27.29 26.54 -18.22
C ARG A 468 -27.20 27.51 -17.05
N GLU A 469 -28.30 27.85 -16.40
CA GLU A 469 -28.36 28.89 -15.37
C GLU A 469 -27.58 28.44 -14.13
N SER A 470 -27.71 27.17 -13.79
CA SER A 470 -27.05 26.56 -12.64
C SER A 470 -25.52 26.54 -12.73
N ARG A 471 -24.95 26.62 -13.95
CA ARG A 471 -23.50 26.70 -14.20
C ARG A 471 -22.92 28.10 -13.92
N TRP A 472 -23.75 29.12 -13.72
CA TRP A 472 -23.29 30.52 -13.70
C TRP A 472 -22.46 30.82 -12.46
N LEU A 473 -23.03 30.62 -11.27
CA LEU A 473 -22.34 30.85 -10.01
C LEU A 473 -21.04 30.03 -9.92
N PRO A 474 -21.04 28.71 -10.21
CA PRO A 474 -19.81 27.93 -10.27
C PRO A 474 -18.75 28.47 -11.24
N THR A 475 -19.16 29.07 -12.36
CA THR A 475 -18.25 29.70 -13.32
C THR A 475 -17.59 30.94 -12.73
N VAL A 476 -18.37 31.80 -12.06
CA VAL A 476 -17.86 32.99 -11.36
C VAL A 476 -16.87 32.57 -10.27
N LEU A 477 -17.25 31.62 -9.42
CA LEU A 477 -16.42 31.12 -8.32
C LEU A 477 -15.11 30.51 -8.83
N GLY A 478 -15.17 29.70 -9.89
CA GLY A 478 -13.98 29.05 -10.44
C GLY A 478 -13.00 30.04 -11.05
N ALA A 479 -13.50 31.08 -11.72
CA ALA A 479 -12.66 32.15 -12.25
C ALA A 479 -12.08 33.05 -11.15
N ALA A 480 -12.88 33.43 -10.14
CA ALA A 480 -12.44 34.26 -9.02
C ALA A 480 -11.36 33.55 -8.18
N LYS A 481 -11.57 32.26 -7.87
CA LYS A 481 -10.69 31.45 -7.01
C LYS A 481 -9.55 30.74 -7.78
N GLY A 482 -9.41 30.98 -9.08
CA GLY A 482 -8.32 30.43 -9.91
C GLY A 482 -8.32 28.90 -10.01
N LYS A 483 -9.51 28.28 -10.10
CA LYS A 483 -9.67 26.81 -10.12
C LYS A 483 -9.65 26.25 -11.53
N ILE A 484 -9.24 24.99 -11.68
CA ILE A 484 -9.43 24.25 -12.93
C ILE A 484 -10.91 23.91 -13.05
N VAL A 485 -11.62 24.56 -13.97
CA VAL A 485 -13.04 24.28 -14.21
C VAL A 485 -13.22 23.52 -15.50
N LEU A 486 -13.86 22.37 -15.42
CA LEU A 486 -14.27 21.56 -16.56
C LEU A 486 -15.79 21.52 -16.68
N ASN A 487 -16.30 21.96 -17.80
CA ASN A 487 -17.72 21.97 -18.09
C ASN A 487 -18.06 20.83 -19.05
N ALA A 488 -19.03 20.00 -18.69
CA ALA A 488 -19.61 18.99 -19.57
C ALA A 488 -21.12 19.22 -19.71
N ALA A 489 -21.59 19.30 -20.96
CA ALA A 489 -22.96 19.60 -21.35
C ALA A 489 -23.43 18.61 -22.42
N LEU A 490 -24.72 18.26 -22.39
CA LEU A 490 -25.30 17.24 -23.26
C LEU A 490 -26.49 17.79 -24.05
N GLY A 491 -26.49 17.55 -25.36
CA GLY A 491 -27.67 17.61 -26.20
C GLY A 491 -28.27 16.21 -26.41
N PHE A 492 -29.24 16.09 -27.32
CA PHE A 492 -29.85 14.80 -27.66
C PHE A 492 -28.84 13.78 -28.20
N ASP A 493 -28.05 14.19 -29.20
CA ASP A 493 -27.06 13.39 -29.92
C ASP A 493 -25.68 14.09 -30.04
N THR A 494 -25.50 15.20 -29.31
CA THR A 494 -24.26 15.98 -29.24
C THR A 494 -23.80 16.18 -27.80
N TYR A 495 -22.51 16.49 -27.61
CA TYR A 495 -21.97 16.88 -26.31
C TYR A 495 -20.93 18.00 -26.45
N LEU A 496 -20.76 18.78 -25.39
CA LEU A 496 -19.69 19.76 -25.22
C LEU A 496 -18.90 19.44 -23.95
N VAL A 497 -17.59 19.31 -24.07
CA VAL A 497 -16.65 19.29 -22.96
C VAL A 497 -15.69 20.44 -23.14
N MET A 498 -15.47 21.26 -22.12
CA MET A 498 -14.51 22.36 -22.20
C MET A 498 -13.85 22.66 -20.87
N ARG A 499 -12.66 23.24 -20.92
CA ARG A 499 -11.99 23.84 -19.76
C ARG A 499 -12.12 25.36 -19.79
N HIS A 500 -12.32 25.99 -18.64
CA HIS A 500 -12.29 27.46 -18.57
C HIS A 500 -10.85 27.97 -18.58
N GLY A 501 -10.64 29.18 -19.12
CA GLY A 501 -9.36 29.88 -18.99
C GLY A 501 -9.15 30.46 -17.59
N GLY A 502 -7.89 30.49 -17.16
CA GLY A 502 -7.48 31.22 -15.95
C GLY A 502 -7.78 32.72 -16.02
N ARG A 503 -7.75 33.42 -14.88
CA ARG A 503 -8.00 34.87 -14.81
C ARG A 503 -6.89 35.66 -15.51
N ALA A 504 -7.24 36.81 -16.10
CA ALA A 504 -6.31 37.64 -16.86
C ALA A 504 -5.10 38.12 -16.03
N SER A 505 -5.31 38.45 -14.75
CA SER A 505 -4.25 38.90 -13.84
C SER A 505 -3.15 37.88 -13.61
N THR A 506 -3.40 36.60 -13.92
CA THR A 506 -2.48 35.48 -13.70
C THR A 506 -2.06 34.78 -14.99
N SER A 507 -2.47 35.29 -16.16
CA SER A 507 -2.17 34.69 -17.47
C SER A 507 -1.26 35.58 -18.32
N THR A 508 -0.22 35.03 -18.93
CA THR A 508 0.75 35.75 -19.79
C THR A 508 0.47 35.62 -21.30
N GLY A 509 -0.77 35.33 -21.70
CA GLY A 509 -1.16 35.12 -23.11
C GLY A 509 -2.67 35.28 -23.36
N THR A 510 -3.14 34.92 -24.57
CA THR A 510 -4.57 35.01 -24.96
C THR A 510 -5.42 34.11 -24.08
N ARG A 511 -6.24 34.72 -23.22
CA ARG A 511 -7.09 34.04 -22.25
C ARG A 511 -8.18 33.23 -22.95
N LEU A 512 -8.34 31.96 -22.54
CA LEU A 512 -9.45 31.12 -22.98
C LEU A 512 -10.77 31.57 -22.36
N GLY A 513 -11.84 31.52 -23.14
CA GLY A 513 -13.19 31.82 -22.66
C GLY A 513 -13.72 30.79 -21.66
N CYS A 514 -14.72 31.19 -20.88
CA CYS A 514 -15.57 30.27 -20.14
C CYS A 514 -16.77 29.83 -21.00
N TYR A 515 -17.64 28.98 -20.43
CA TYR A 515 -18.88 28.54 -21.06
C TYR A 515 -19.75 29.69 -21.61
N TYR A 516 -19.80 30.85 -20.94
CA TYR A 516 -20.61 32.01 -21.33
C TYR A 516 -19.92 33.00 -22.29
N CYS A 517 -18.63 32.83 -22.61
CA CYS A 517 -17.92 33.82 -23.44
C CYS A 517 -18.33 33.79 -24.91
N ASN A 518 -18.84 32.66 -25.41
CA ASN A 518 -19.13 32.47 -26.83
C ASN A 518 -20.62 32.65 -27.15
N ASP A 519 -21.38 33.25 -26.24
CA ASP A 519 -22.79 33.56 -26.42
C ASP A 519 -23.06 34.98 -25.91
N ILE A 520 -23.84 35.74 -26.68
CA ILE A 520 -24.09 37.17 -26.44
C ILE A 520 -25.24 37.34 -25.43
N VAL A 521 -25.97 36.28 -25.09
CA VAL A 521 -27.17 36.31 -24.22
C VAL A 521 -26.84 35.83 -22.80
N ALA A 522 -27.28 36.58 -21.78
CA ALA A 522 -27.13 36.17 -20.38
C ALA A 522 -27.98 34.93 -20.04
N PRO A 523 -27.62 34.16 -18.99
CA PRO A 523 -28.48 33.07 -18.52
C PRO A 523 -29.80 33.63 -17.94
N THR A 524 -30.91 33.42 -18.65
CA THR A 524 -32.29 33.66 -18.19
C THR A 524 -33.02 32.33 -17.99
N ASP A 525 -34.26 32.34 -17.46
CA ASP A 525 -35.06 31.11 -17.31
C ASP A 525 -35.21 30.39 -18.66
N SER A 526 -34.47 29.29 -18.82
CA SER A 526 -34.54 28.43 -19.99
C SER A 526 -35.34 27.16 -19.75
N LEU A 527 -35.89 26.95 -18.54
CA LEU A 527 -36.67 25.76 -18.19
C LEU A 527 -37.94 25.62 -19.05
N THR A 528 -38.32 26.69 -19.75
CA THR A 528 -39.54 26.79 -20.53
C THR A 528 -39.39 26.62 -22.05
N ASP A 529 -38.20 26.71 -22.71
CA ASP A 529 -38.17 26.81 -24.21
C ASP A 529 -36.87 26.49 -25.04
N ARG A 530 -35.89 25.64 -24.64
CA ARG A 530 -34.71 25.29 -25.51
C ARG A 530 -34.26 23.81 -25.48
N THR A 531 -33.37 23.35 -26.38
CA THR A 531 -33.01 21.91 -26.53
C THR A 531 -31.61 21.49 -26.06
N LEU A 532 -30.62 22.38 -26.07
CA LEU A 532 -29.26 22.10 -25.56
C LEU A 532 -29.20 22.43 -24.07
N ASP A 533 -28.77 21.48 -23.22
CA ASP A 533 -28.83 21.57 -21.75
C ASP A 533 -30.24 21.63 -21.12
N GLN A 534 -31.30 21.10 -21.77
CA GLN A 534 -32.65 21.14 -21.19
C GLN A 534 -33.23 19.83 -20.65
N MET A 535 -32.74 18.63 -21.03
CA MET A 535 -33.22 17.38 -20.41
C MET A 535 -32.15 16.29 -20.50
N CYS A 536 -31.29 16.14 -19.49
CA CYS A 536 -30.32 15.03 -19.42
C CYS A 536 -31.00 13.63 -19.51
N THR A 537 -32.31 13.55 -19.29
CA THR A 537 -33.16 12.36 -19.45
C THR A 537 -33.46 11.99 -20.92
N VAL A 538 -33.47 12.95 -21.83
CA VAL A 538 -33.76 12.76 -23.27
C VAL A 538 -32.47 12.87 -24.08
N THR A 539 -31.44 12.12 -23.66
CA THR A 539 -30.15 12.02 -24.35
C THR A 539 -29.89 10.58 -24.78
N ARG A 540 -29.19 10.39 -25.91
CA ARG A 540 -28.74 9.06 -26.33
C ARG A 540 -27.81 8.48 -25.24
N PRO A 541 -28.07 7.27 -24.70
CA PRO A 541 -27.40 6.77 -23.50
C PRO A 541 -25.85 6.74 -23.56
N GLY A 542 -25.28 6.52 -24.75
CA GLY A 542 -23.82 6.48 -24.92
C GLY A 542 -23.11 7.84 -24.83
N LEU A 543 -23.83 8.96 -24.92
CA LEU A 543 -23.18 10.29 -24.90
C LEU A 543 -22.55 10.63 -23.56
N ALA A 544 -23.25 10.34 -22.47
CA ALA A 544 -22.80 10.76 -21.15
C ALA A 544 -21.51 10.05 -20.74
N SER A 545 -21.34 8.77 -21.08
CA SER A 545 -20.08 8.06 -20.85
C SER A 545 -18.95 8.64 -21.70
N ILE A 546 -19.19 8.93 -22.99
CA ILE A 546 -18.19 9.56 -23.87
C ILE A 546 -17.78 10.93 -23.33
N ALA A 547 -18.74 11.82 -23.06
CA ALA A 547 -18.47 13.17 -22.54
C ALA A 547 -17.75 13.13 -21.19
N SER A 548 -18.15 12.21 -20.30
CA SER A 548 -17.50 12.05 -18.99
C SER A 548 -16.05 11.59 -19.12
N SER A 549 -15.78 10.61 -19.98
CA SER A 549 -14.40 10.17 -20.26
C SER A 549 -13.57 11.30 -20.86
N MET A 550 -14.11 12.03 -21.85
CA MET A 550 -13.41 13.18 -22.45
C MET A 550 -13.10 14.27 -21.43
N ALA A 551 -14.01 14.54 -20.49
CA ALA A 551 -13.77 15.52 -19.43
C ALA A 551 -12.65 15.07 -18.49
N VAL A 552 -12.61 13.80 -18.09
CA VAL A 552 -11.55 13.29 -17.21
C VAL A 552 -10.20 13.22 -17.93
N GLU A 553 -10.15 12.73 -19.16
CA GLU A 553 -8.91 12.71 -19.95
C GLU A 553 -8.36 14.13 -20.19
N LEU A 554 -9.26 15.11 -20.38
CA LEU A 554 -8.87 16.52 -20.46
C LEU A 554 -8.28 17.01 -19.14
N LEU A 555 -8.88 16.67 -17.98
CA LEU A 555 -8.30 17.01 -16.68
C LEU A 555 -6.89 16.45 -16.55
N VAL A 556 -6.72 15.16 -16.81
CA VAL A 556 -5.43 14.49 -16.63
C VAL A 556 -4.39 15.12 -17.55
N SER A 557 -4.74 15.40 -18.81
CA SER A 557 -3.85 16.10 -19.75
C SER A 557 -3.48 17.51 -19.28
N VAL A 558 -4.43 18.27 -18.73
CA VAL A 558 -4.16 19.58 -18.10
C VAL A 558 -3.19 19.43 -16.92
N LEU A 559 -3.40 18.43 -16.05
CA LEU A 559 -2.51 18.20 -14.90
C LEU A 559 -1.10 17.81 -15.33
N GLN A 560 -0.96 17.05 -16.42
CA GLN A 560 0.35 16.66 -16.95
C GLN A 560 1.06 17.79 -17.71
N HIS A 561 0.34 18.81 -18.16
CA HIS A 561 0.95 19.96 -18.83
C HIS A 561 1.74 20.83 -17.83
N PRO A 562 2.95 21.30 -18.17
CA PRO A 562 3.75 22.16 -17.29
C PRO A 562 3.03 23.43 -16.81
N GLU A 563 2.26 24.06 -17.70
CA GLU A 563 1.49 25.28 -17.40
C GLU A 563 0.11 25.03 -16.76
N GLY A 564 -0.33 23.77 -16.61
CA GLY A 564 -1.59 23.43 -15.95
C GLY A 564 -2.81 24.16 -16.51
N LEU A 565 -3.51 24.90 -15.63
CA LEU A 565 -4.66 25.75 -15.96
C LEU A 565 -4.41 26.70 -17.14
N TYR A 566 -3.17 27.18 -17.28
CA TYR A 566 -2.79 28.17 -18.28
C TYR A 566 -2.29 27.56 -19.59
N SER A 567 -2.31 26.22 -19.71
CA SER A 567 -1.91 25.51 -20.92
C SER A 567 -2.57 26.07 -22.18
N PRO A 568 -1.81 26.26 -23.28
CA PRO A 568 -2.36 26.77 -24.53
C PRO A 568 -3.27 25.72 -25.19
N PRO A 569 -4.30 26.15 -25.93
CA PRO A 569 -5.07 25.24 -26.77
C PRO A 569 -4.22 24.81 -27.98
N PRO A 570 -4.53 23.66 -28.61
CA PRO A 570 -3.92 23.30 -29.87
C PRO A 570 -4.27 24.34 -30.96
N PRO A 571 -3.38 24.52 -31.96
CA PRO A 571 -3.66 25.42 -33.07
C PRO A 571 -4.94 25.01 -33.81
N PRO A 572 -5.70 25.98 -34.35
CA PRO A 572 -6.93 25.70 -35.08
C PRO A 572 -6.64 24.78 -36.27
N GLN A 573 -7.43 23.71 -36.39
CA GLN A 573 -7.30 22.77 -37.49
C GLN A 573 -7.79 23.42 -38.79
N THR A 574 -6.89 23.56 -39.77
CA THR A 574 -7.26 23.86 -41.16
C THR A 574 -7.25 22.55 -41.96
N ASP A 575 -7.99 22.48 -43.08
CA ASP A 575 -8.23 21.26 -43.87
C ASP A 575 -6.96 20.50 -44.36
N ARG A 576 -5.75 21.02 -44.10
CA ARG A 576 -4.47 20.43 -44.53
C ARG A 576 -3.47 20.13 -43.41
N THR A 577 -3.74 20.50 -42.15
CA THR A 577 -2.80 20.29 -41.03
C THR A 577 -3.53 19.94 -39.73
N HIS A 578 -3.30 18.73 -39.22
CA HIS A 578 -3.72 18.33 -37.87
C HIS A 578 -2.67 18.74 -36.84
N ALA A 579 -3.12 19.17 -35.65
CA ALA A 579 -2.22 19.48 -34.54
C ALA A 579 -1.47 18.22 -34.08
N ASP A 580 -0.14 18.30 -33.98
CA ASP A 580 0.70 17.20 -33.51
C ASP A 580 0.59 17.08 -31.97
N PRO A 581 0.11 15.93 -31.44
CA PRO A 581 0.04 15.71 -29.99
C PRO A 581 1.39 15.85 -29.27
N SER A 582 2.51 15.57 -29.95
CA SER A 582 3.85 15.63 -29.36
C SER A 582 4.32 17.06 -29.05
N GLU A 583 3.77 18.06 -29.74
CA GLU A 583 4.12 19.47 -29.56
C GLU A 583 3.29 20.16 -28.45
N SER A 584 2.31 19.45 -27.88
CA SER A 584 1.39 20.01 -26.89
C SER A 584 2.00 20.28 -25.51
N GLY A 585 3.20 19.76 -25.22
CA GLY A 585 3.84 19.85 -23.91
C GLY A 585 3.26 18.91 -22.83
N SER A 586 2.09 18.31 -23.05
CA SER A 586 1.52 17.28 -22.17
C SER A 586 1.94 15.88 -22.64
N VAL A 587 2.35 15.03 -21.70
CA VAL A 587 2.78 13.65 -22.00
C VAL A 587 1.63 12.74 -22.48
N LEU A 588 0.37 13.22 -22.35
CA LEU A 588 -0.83 12.53 -22.82
C LEU A 588 -1.38 13.10 -24.13
N GLY A 589 -0.68 14.06 -24.74
CA GLY A 589 -1.09 14.71 -25.99
C GLY A 589 -1.87 16.01 -25.77
N LEU A 590 -2.67 16.38 -26.78
CA LEU A 590 -3.29 17.70 -26.89
C LEU A 590 -4.13 18.10 -25.67
N VAL A 591 -4.10 19.39 -25.32
CA VAL A 591 -4.89 19.98 -24.23
C VAL A 591 -5.94 20.97 -24.79
N PRO A 592 -7.02 20.48 -25.44
CA PRO A 592 -8.00 21.33 -26.11
C PRO A 592 -8.73 22.29 -25.16
N HIS A 593 -9.20 23.42 -25.71
CA HIS A 593 -10.10 24.31 -24.99
C HIS A 593 -11.52 23.70 -24.97
N GLN A 594 -12.12 23.46 -26.14
CA GLN A 594 -13.44 22.84 -26.28
C GLN A 594 -13.38 21.61 -27.18
N LEU A 595 -14.14 20.58 -26.78
CA LEU A 595 -14.40 19.33 -27.49
C LEU A 595 -15.90 19.26 -27.75
N ARG A 596 -16.30 19.32 -29.02
CA ARG A 596 -17.70 19.16 -29.44
C ARG A 596 -17.86 17.85 -30.20
N GLY A 597 -18.64 16.93 -29.65
CA GLY A 597 -18.89 15.64 -30.28
C GLY A 597 -20.27 15.57 -30.90
N PHE A 598 -20.34 14.95 -32.08
CA PHE A 598 -21.55 14.73 -32.86
C PHE A 598 -21.70 13.23 -33.11
N LEU A 599 -22.55 12.58 -32.32
CA LEU A 599 -22.72 11.13 -32.38
C LEU A 599 -23.32 10.63 -33.70
N PRO A 600 -24.21 11.35 -34.42
CA PRO A 600 -24.68 10.91 -35.74
C PRO A 600 -23.57 10.77 -36.77
N GLN A 601 -22.49 11.56 -36.63
CA GLN A 601 -21.35 11.58 -37.53
C GLN A 601 -20.12 10.87 -36.97
N PHE A 602 -20.17 10.42 -35.71
CA PHE A 602 -19.01 9.94 -34.94
C PHE A 602 -17.80 10.89 -35.02
N ARG A 603 -18.08 12.21 -35.01
CA ARG A 603 -17.08 13.27 -35.22
C ARG A 603 -16.86 14.06 -33.94
N ASN A 604 -15.61 14.39 -33.64
CA ASN A 604 -15.22 15.35 -32.60
C ASN A 604 -14.55 16.57 -33.23
N LEU A 605 -14.92 17.76 -32.78
CA LEU A 605 -14.37 19.05 -33.20
C LEU A 605 -13.64 19.71 -32.04
N LEU A 606 -12.43 20.18 -32.31
CA LEU A 606 -11.67 21.03 -31.39
C LEU A 606 -11.98 22.49 -31.71
N VAL A 607 -12.46 23.24 -30.72
CA VAL A 607 -12.80 24.65 -30.88
C VAL A 607 -12.11 25.47 -29.80
N THR A 608 -11.62 26.64 -30.17
CA THR A 608 -11.01 27.59 -29.26
C THR A 608 -11.82 28.89 -29.28
N GLY A 609 -12.46 29.22 -28.15
CA GLY A 609 -13.06 30.53 -27.92
C GLY A 609 -12.14 31.44 -27.09
N ALA A 610 -12.05 32.71 -27.46
CA ALA A 610 -11.36 33.72 -26.66
C ALA A 610 -12.22 34.15 -25.46
N ALA A 611 -11.59 34.62 -24.39
CA ALA A 611 -12.30 35.30 -23.32
C ALA A 611 -12.92 36.60 -23.83
N TYR A 612 -14.13 36.88 -23.37
CA TYR A 612 -14.88 38.05 -23.76
C TYR A 612 -14.99 39.05 -22.61
N ASP A 613 -14.63 40.31 -22.85
CA ASP A 613 -14.52 41.34 -21.81
C ASP A 613 -15.87 41.72 -21.19
N LYS A 614 -16.99 41.54 -21.92
CA LYS A 614 -18.35 41.75 -21.39
C LYS A 614 -19.06 40.44 -20.99
N CYS A 615 -18.32 39.34 -20.84
CA CYS A 615 -18.89 38.05 -20.42
C CYS A 615 -19.58 38.14 -19.05
N THR A 616 -20.80 37.64 -18.93
CA THR A 616 -21.58 37.63 -17.68
C THR A 616 -21.05 36.66 -16.63
N GLY A 617 -20.15 35.74 -16.99
CA GLY A 617 -19.60 34.73 -16.08
C GLY A 617 -18.16 34.95 -15.64
N CYS A 618 -17.29 35.51 -16.49
CA CYS A 618 -15.84 35.59 -16.19
C CYS A 618 -15.15 36.91 -16.59
N SER A 619 -15.93 37.94 -16.95
CA SER A 619 -15.38 39.28 -17.16
C SER A 619 -14.82 39.85 -15.86
N GLU A 620 -13.81 40.71 -15.97
CA GLU A 620 -13.22 41.35 -14.79
C GLU A 620 -14.25 42.20 -14.03
N THR A 621 -15.24 42.78 -14.74
CA THR A 621 -16.35 43.52 -14.13
C THR A 621 -17.18 42.65 -13.19
N VAL A 622 -17.55 41.43 -13.62
CA VAL A 622 -18.33 40.48 -12.80
C VAL A 622 -17.49 39.98 -11.63
N LEU A 623 -16.22 39.63 -11.87
CA LEU A 623 -15.35 39.10 -10.82
C LEU A 623 -15.11 40.14 -9.71
N LYS A 624 -14.82 41.40 -10.06
CA LYS A 624 -14.66 42.48 -9.08
C LYS A 624 -15.94 42.75 -8.31
N ALA A 625 -17.09 42.77 -8.98
CA ALA A 625 -18.38 42.97 -8.30
C ALA A 625 -18.67 41.86 -7.28
N TYR A 626 -18.38 40.60 -7.62
CA TYR A 626 -18.47 39.48 -6.68
C TYR A 626 -17.48 39.61 -5.51
N GLU A 627 -16.22 39.97 -5.77
CA GLU A 627 -15.19 40.11 -4.73
C GLU A 627 -15.46 41.27 -3.76
N GLU A 628 -15.98 42.39 -4.27
CA GLU A 628 -16.26 43.59 -3.46
C GLU A 628 -17.58 43.48 -2.69
N GLN A 629 -18.61 42.89 -3.29
CA GLN A 629 -19.99 42.93 -2.76
C GLN A 629 -20.46 41.58 -2.21
N GLY A 630 -19.85 40.46 -2.61
CA GLY A 630 -20.19 39.12 -2.14
C GLY A 630 -21.64 38.70 -2.40
N PHE A 631 -22.26 38.03 -1.42
CA PHE A 631 -23.63 37.52 -1.51
C PHE A 631 -24.68 38.57 -1.93
N PRO A 632 -24.66 39.83 -1.48
CA PRO A 632 -25.53 40.89 -2.02
C PRO A 632 -25.56 40.99 -3.55
N MET A 633 -24.40 40.93 -4.23
CA MET A 633 -24.36 40.97 -5.70
C MET A 633 -24.96 39.72 -6.32
N LEU A 634 -24.67 38.55 -5.73
CA LEU A 634 -25.23 37.27 -6.16
C LEU A 634 -26.76 37.26 -6.03
N LEU A 635 -27.30 37.75 -4.92
CA LEU A 635 -28.75 37.82 -4.67
C LEU A 635 -29.46 38.68 -5.72
N ARG A 636 -28.84 39.80 -6.13
CA ARG A 636 -29.34 40.62 -7.23
C ARG A 636 -29.30 39.86 -8.55
N ALA A 637 -28.19 39.17 -8.85
CA ALA A 637 -28.08 38.34 -10.05
C ALA A 637 -29.12 37.20 -10.12
N PHE A 638 -29.54 36.65 -8.98
CA PHE A 638 -30.59 35.62 -8.93
C PHE A 638 -32.00 36.21 -9.12
N ASN A 639 -32.26 37.38 -8.53
CA ASN A 639 -33.60 37.94 -8.43
C ASN A 639 -33.97 38.94 -9.54
N GLU A 640 -32.99 39.70 -10.07
CA GLU A 640 -33.20 40.78 -11.03
C GLU A 640 -32.87 40.31 -12.45
N THR A 641 -33.89 40.07 -13.28
CA THR A 641 -33.70 39.81 -14.72
C THR A 641 -33.06 41.03 -15.39
N GLY A 642 -31.99 40.84 -16.18
CA GLY A 642 -31.26 41.93 -16.84
C GLY A 642 -30.10 42.52 -16.03
N TYR A 643 -29.95 42.17 -14.74
CA TYR A 643 -28.89 42.72 -13.88
C TYR A 643 -27.49 42.42 -14.41
N LEU A 644 -27.26 41.19 -14.89
CA LEU A 644 -25.95 40.77 -15.39
C LEU A 644 -25.59 41.47 -16.70
N GLU A 645 -26.56 41.66 -17.59
CA GLU A 645 -26.38 42.41 -18.84
C GLU A 645 -26.05 43.87 -18.58
N ALA A 646 -26.76 44.51 -17.64
CA ALA A 646 -26.50 45.88 -17.23
C ALA A 646 -25.14 46.03 -16.55
N LEU A 647 -24.75 45.06 -15.72
CA LEU A 647 -23.45 45.05 -15.05
C LEU A 647 -22.30 44.98 -16.05
N THR A 648 -22.41 44.16 -17.10
CA THR A 648 -21.34 43.99 -18.10
C THR A 648 -21.42 44.98 -19.27
N GLY A 649 -22.49 45.77 -19.36
CA GLY A 649 -22.75 46.68 -20.49
C GLY A 649 -23.08 45.92 -21.78
N LEU A 650 -23.68 44.74 -21.66
CA LEU A 650 -24.25 43.98 -22.78
C LEU A 650 -25.57 44.57 -23.25
N ASP A 651 -26.39 45.08 -22.32
CA ASP A 651 -27.62 45.81 -22.61
C ASP A 651 -27.39 46.94 -23.63
N LYS A 652 -26.37 47.77 -23.39
CA LYS A 652 -25.98 48.86 -24.29
C LYS A 652 -25.50 48.36 -25.65
N LEU A 653 -24.82 47.20 -25.70
CA LEU A 653 -24.36 46.60 -26.95
C LEU A 653 -25.54 46.08 -27.78
N TYR A 654 -26.57 45.54 -27.13
CA TYR A 654 -27.82 45.17 -27.79
C TYR A 654 -28.54 46.38 -28.35
N ASP A 655 -28.64 47.46 -27.58
CA ASP A 655 -29.26 48.71 -28.03
C ASP A 655 -28.50 49.32 -29.21
N GLU A 656 -27.16 49.34 -29.17
CA GLU A 656 -26.30 49.77 -30.28
C GLU A 656 -26.46 48.90 -31.52
N GLY A 657 -26.57 47.57 -31.35
CA GLY A 657 -26.79 46.62 -32.44
C GLY A 657 -28.17 46.76 -33.09
N ASN A 658 -29.21 46.97 -32.28
CA ASN A 658 -30.56 47.22 -32.76
C ASN A 658 -30.65 48.57 -33.49
N ALA A 659 -30.06 49.62 -32.95
CA ALA A 659 -29.98 50.92 -33.61
C ALA A 659 -29.21 50.85 -34.94
N ALA A 660 -28.13 50.05 -35.00
CA ALA A 660 -27.41 49.82 -36.23
C ALA A 660 -28.25 49.07 -37.27
N LEU A 661 -29.02 48.05 -36.87
CA LEU A 661 -29.94 47.31 -37.73
C LEU A 661 -31.10 48.18 -38.23
N GLU A 662 -31.65 49.03 -37.38
CA GLU A 662 -32.70 50.01 -37.75
C GLU A 662 -32.17 51.11 -38.68
N SER A 663 -30.87 51.41 -38.63
CA SER A 663 -30.22 52.37 -39.55
C SER A 663 -29.86 51.80 -40.92
N VAL A 664 -30.02 50.48 -41.11
CA VAL A 664 -29.91 49.86 -42.44
C VAL A 664 -31.27 50.01 -43.13
N ASP A 665 -31.41 51.06 -43.94
CA ASP A 665 -32.49 51.15 -44.93
C ASP A 665 -32.36 49.92 -45.85
N TRP A 666 -33.29 48.98 -45.72
CA TRP A 666 -33.51 48.01 -46.77
C TRP A 666 -34.06 48.83 -47.94
N GLU A 667 -33.29 48.98 -49.02
CA GLU A 667 -33.83 49.52 -50.26
C GLU A 667 -34.98 48.60 -50.69
N ASP A 668 -36.21 49.01 -50.36
CA ASP A 668 -37.42 48.45 -50.94
C ASP A 668 -37.32 48.73 -52.45
N GLU A 669 -36.95 47.71 -53.23
CA GLU A 669 -37.17 47.68 -54.68
C GLU A 669 -38.69 47.59 -54.95
N ASP A 670 -39.42 48.65 -54.60
CA ASP A 670 -40.76 48.93 -55.09
C ASP A 670 -40.67 50.16 -56.02
N GLY A 671 -40.56 49.90 -57.33
CA GLY A 671 -40.40 50.97 -58.31
C GLY A 671 -40.35 50.56 -59.78
N ASN A 672 -41.31 49.74 -60.21
CA ASN A 672 -41.99 49.75 -61.53
C ASN A 672 -41.41 50.63 -62.67
N ASP A 673 -41.18 50.05 -63.86
CA ASP A 673 -41.88 50.46 -65.10
C ASP A 673 -41.48 49.70 -66.38
N MET A 674 -42.53 49.43 -67.18
CA MET A 674 -42.65 49.03 -68.61
C MET A 674 -42.74 47.55 -68.98
#